data_AF-A0A8J7DC41-F1
#
_entry.id   AF-A0A8J7DC41-F1
#
_cell.length_a   1.000
_cell.length_b   1.000
_cell.length_c   1.000
_cell.angle_alpha   90.00
_cell.angle_beta   90.00
_cell.angle_gamma   90.00
#
_symmetry.space_group_name_H-M   'P 1'
#
loop_
_entity.id
_entity.type
_entity.pdbx_description
1 polymer ?
#
loop_
_entity_poly.entity_id
_entity_poly.type
_entity_poly.pdbx_seq_one_letter_code
_entity_poly.pdbx_strand_id
1 'polypeptide(L)'
;MQKPIQSSIEHAYDILRTEKVNPLDAIFAPKSVAVIGASEKADSVGRTLLWNLISNPFGGTIFPVNLKRHSILGIKAYPTIFDVPELVDLAVIATPAPTVPNIISQCVDAGVKGAIILSAGFKEAGAEGLALEQQILEQAHRSKMRIIGPNCLGVMSPRTGLNATFASTMARPGNVGFISQSGALCTAILDWSFRENVGFSAFVSLGSMLDVGWGDLIYYLGDDPQTKSIVIYMESIGNARSFLSAAREVALTKPIIVIKAGRTAAAAKAAASHTGALTGSDEVLDAAFRRCGVLRVNSISDLFDMAEVLAKQPRPKGPRLTIVTNAGGPGVLATDALIAAGGEVAAISEETTAALNQILPTHWSHGNPIDILGDADPQRYTKALEIAAKDPNSDGLLVILTPQAMTDPTQTAEQLKPYAQIAGKPILASWMGGADIAAGEMILNRSHIPTYTYPDTAARIFSYMWQSSYNLRGIYETPVMPEFDSASGIPDRNCVEKIIQTARQAQRTILTEFESKQILAAYGIPVVATCVSKSEDEAVECAETIGYPVVLKLFSEIITHKTDVGGVQLNLKDADAVRQAYRTIESSLQEKLQHDPDYSDAMNRVSTKLFLGVTVQPMVKMAGYELIIGSSLDAQFGPVLLFGTGGQLVEVFHDRAIALPPLNTTLARRMMEQTQIYKALKGVRGRKSVDLAALEQLMVVFSQLVVEQRWIKEIDINPLLASSEQLIALDARIILHEPNVKQSELPKLAIRPYPTQYVSNWTMKDGTPVTIRPIRPEDEPLMVQFHKTLSEQSVYFRYFHLIKLQSRVAHERLTRICFIDYDREIALVVEHQNPETQTREILAVGRLSKIHGTSEAEFAIVVSDRCQCQGIGTELLQRLLQVSQDEQLNKITADILVDNYGMQKVCEKLGFRIECTDDPTIVKAQIDI
;
A
#
# COMPACT_ATOMS: atom_id res chain seq x y z
N MET A 1 28.55 38.75 -7.93
CA MET A 1 27.49 38.07 -7.15
C MET A 1 27.11 36.79 -7.88
N GLN A 2 27.67 35.66 -7.46
CA GLN A 2 27.30 34.35 -7.98
C GLN A 2 25.86 34.06 -7.54
N LYS A 3 24.98 33.71 -8.50
CA LYS A 3 23.67 33.12 -8.18
C LYS A 3 23.91 31.91 -7.26
N PRO A 4 23.12 31.73 -6.19
CA PRO A 4 23.24 30.53 -5.38
C PRO A 4 22.98 29.33 -6.29
N ILE A 5 23.89 28.36 -6.24
CA ILE A 5 23.69 27.03 -6.82
C ILE A 5 22.39 26.53 -6.19
N GLN A 6 21.31 26.43 -6.98
CA GLN A 6 20.07 25.78 -6.56
C GLN A 6 20.46 24.40 -6.03
N SER A 7 20.17 24.15 -4.76
CA SER A 7 20.30 22.82 -4.18
C SER A 7 19.50 21.86 -5.05
N SER A 8 20.10 20.76 -5.49
CA SER A 8 19.39 19.65 -6.11
C SER A 8 18.36 19.11 -5.10
N ILE A 9 17.11 19.55 -5.20
CA ILE A 9 16.01 19.04 -4.39
C ILE A 9 15.66 17.68 -4.99
N GLU A 10 16.08 16.60 -4.33
CA GLU A 10 15.57 15.25 -4.63
C GLU A 10 14.11 15.20 -4.18
N HIS A 11 13.18 15.27 -5.13
CA HIS A 11 11.76 15.03 -4.86
C HIS A 11 11.54 13.57 -4.48
N ALA A 12 10.51 13.28 -3.69
CA ALA A 12 10.23 11.92 -3.20
C ALA A 12 10.03 10.91 -4.34
N TYR A 13 9.45 11.33 -5.46
CA TYR A 13 9.25 10.51 -6.65
C TYR A 13 10.08 10.94 -7.86
N ASP A 14 10.63 12.15 -7.85
CA ASP A 14 11.27 12.74 -9.02
C ASP A 14 12.79 12.76 -8.90
N ILE A 15 13.39 11.58 -9.00
CA ILE A 15 14.85 11.41 -9.05
C ILE A 15 15.43 11.96 -10.39
N LEU A 16 14.58 12.37 -11.34
CA LEU A 16 14.96 12.52 -12.75
C LEU A 16 14.43 13.76 -13.51
N ARG A 17 13.61 14.66 -12.94
CA ARG A 17 13.00 15.77 -13.70
C ARG A 17 13.12 17.14 -13.04
N THR A 18 12.91 18.14 -13.90
CA THR A 18 12.95 19.59 -13.66
C THR A 18 11.56 20.10 -13.26
N GLU A 19 11.51 21.09 -12.35
CA GLU A 19 10.29 21.72 -11.78
C GLU A 19 9.13 21.87 -12.79
N LYS A 20 8.02 21.13 -12.58
CA LYS A 20 6.75 21.34 -13.31
C LYS A 20 5.59 21.63 -12.35
N VAL A 21 4.72 22.54 -12.79
CA VAL A 21 3.56 23.07 -12.04
C VAL A 21 2.58 21.95 -11.71
N ASN A 22 2.31 21.73 -10.43
CA ASN A 22 1.38 20.72 -9.96
C ASN A 22 -0.06 21.27 -10.07
N PRO A 23 -1.05 20.50 -10.56
CA PRO A 23 -2.44 20.96 -10.61
C PRO A 23 -3.00 21.47 -9.26
N LEU A 24 -2.48 20.97 -8.14
CA LEU A 24 -2.89 21.41 -6.80
C LEU A 24 -2.21 22.71 -6.33
N ASP A 25 -1.24 23.25 -7.06
CA ASP A 25 -0.63 24.56 -6.74
C ASP A 25 -1.69 25.67 -6.72
N ALA A 26 -2.73 25.55 -7.54
CA ALA A 26 -3.88 26.45 -7.54
C ALA A 26 -4.64 26.47 -6.19
N ILE A 27 -4.47 25.45 -5.35
CA ILE A 27 -5.10 25.36 -4.03
C ILE A 27 -4.12 25.71 -2.91
N PHE A 28 -2.87 25.24 -2.99
CA PHE A 28 -1.90 25.37 -1.90
C PHE A 28 -0.98 26.59 -2.00
N ALA A 29 -0.75 27.10 -3.21
CA ALA A 29 0.04 28.29 -3.52
C ALA A 29 -0.69 29.29 -4.47
N PRO A 30 -1.99 29.61 -4.25
CA PRO A 30 -2.71 30.55 -5.09
C PRO A 30 -2.16 31.98 -4.94
N LYS A 31 -2.22 32.76 -6.02
CA LYS A 31 -1.94 34.21 -5.99
C LYS A 31 -3.21 35.03 -5.83
N SER A 32 -4.35 34.49 -6.27
CA SER A 32 -5.66 35.13 -6.19
C SER A 32 -6.72 34.15 -5.65
N VAL A 33 -7.53 34.59 -4.69
CA VAL A 33 -8.56 33.78 -4.03
C VAL A 33 -9.90 34.49 -4.06
N ALA A 34 -10.93 33.86 -4.64
CA ALA A 34 -12.30 34.33 -4.57
C ALA A 34 -13.07 33.62 -3.43
N VAL A 35 -13.76 34.39 -2.59
CA VAL A 35 -14.62 33.86 -1.52
C VAL A 35 -16.08 33.99 -1.94
N ILE A 36 -16.66 32.90 -2.42
CA ILE A 36 -18.04 32.84 -2.93
C ILE A 36 -18.98 32.48 -1.79
N GLY A 37 -19.88 33.40 -1.45
CA GLY A 37 -20.69 33.32 -0.22
C GLY A 37 -20.12 34.16 0.93
N ALA A 38 -19.14 35.04 0.65
CA ALA A 38 -18.66 36.04 1.59
C ALA A 38 -19.84 36.87 2.15
N SER A 39 -19.78 37.20 3.43
CA SER A 39 -20.88 37.87 4.14
C SER A 39 -20.34 38.71 5.30
N GLU A 40 -21.12 39.71 5.75
CA GLU A 40 -20.83 40.44 6.98
C GLU A 40 -21.62 39.90 8.18
N LYS A 41 -22.57 38.98 7.95
CA LYS A 41 -23.36 38.37 9.02
C LYS A 41 -22.40 37.73 10.04
N ALA A 42 -22.53 38.17 11.29
CA ALA A 42 -21.82 37.56 12.42
C ALA A 42 -22.05 36.04 12.41
N ASP A 43 -21.00 35.29 12.73
CA ASP A 43 -20.99 33.82 12.81
C ASP A 43 -21.29 33.07 11.50
N SER A 44 -21.35 33.76 10.36
CA SER A 44 -21.44 33.08 9.06
C SER A 44 -20.08 32.55 8.62
N VAL A 45 -20.07 31.32 8.08
CA VAL A 45 -18.86 30.68 7.52
C VAL A 45 -18.15 31.59 6.50
N GLY A 46 -18.92 32.21 5.60
CA GLY A 46 -18.39 33.16 4.61
C GLY A 46 -17.69 34.39 5.21
N ARG A 47 -18.14 34.88 6.38
CA ARG A 47 -17.46 35.98 7.10
C ARG A 47 -16.14 35.48 7.69
N THR A 48 -16.16 34.35 8.37
CA THR A 48 -14.98 33.76 9.03
C THR A 48 -13.87 33.45 8.03
N LEU A 49 -14.22 32.89 6.86
CA LEU A 49 -13.26 32.62 5.79
C LEU A 49 -12.56 33.88 5.31
N LEU A 50 -13.34 34.92 5.00
CA LEU A 50 -12.78 36.19 4.54
C LEU A 50 -11.88 36.79 5.62
N TRP A 51 -12.32 36.76 6.88
CA TRP A 51 -11.52 37.21 8.02
C TRP A 51 -10.20 36.44 8.17
N ASN A 52 -10.23 35.12 8.04
CA ASN A 52 -9.05 34.27 8.16
C ASN A 52 -8.05 34.53 7.03
N LEU A 53 -8.51 34.76 5.80
CA LEU A 53 -7.63 35.09 4.68
C LEU A 53 -6.96 36.46 4.83
N ILE A 54 -7.65 37.46 5.41
CA ILE A 54 -7.13 38.83 5.53
C ILE A 54 -6.32 39.08 6.81
N SER A 55 -6.55 38.28 7.85
CA SER A 55 -5.85 38.43 9.15
C SER A 55 -4.52 37.68 9.23
N ASN A 56 -4.22 36.82 8.25
CA ASN A 56 -2.98 36.06 8.15
C ASN A 56 -2.10 36.58 7.00
N PRO A 57 -0.77 36.37 7.04
CA PRO A 57 0.16 36.94 6.07
C PRO A 57 0.18 36.17 4.73
N PHE A 58 -0.99 35.96 4.10
CA PHE A 58 -1.13 35.19 2.86
C PHE A 58 -0.43 35.82 1.65
N GLY A 59 -0.36 37.16 1.59
CA GLY A 59 0.34 37.89 0.52
C GLY A 59 -0.33 37.87 -0.86
N GLY A 60 -1.35 37.04 -1.09
CA GLY A 60 -2.16 37.02 -2.31
C GLY A 60 -3.36 37.96 -2.29
N THR A 61 -3.99 38.16 -3.45
CA THR A 61 -5.17 39.03 -3.63
C THR A 61 -6.45 38.28 -3.28
N ILE A 62 -7.35 38.92 -2.51
CA ILE A 62 -8.59 38.30 -2.03
C ILE A 62 -9.81 39.03 -2.61
N PHE A 63 -10.73 38.30 -3.23
CA PHE A 63 -11.92 38.81 -3.88
C PHE A 63 -13.21 38.26 -3.25
N PRO A 64 -13.92 39.04 -2.41
CA PRO A 64 -15.24 38.66 -1.92
C PRO A 64 -16.26 38.64 -3.07
N VAL A 65 -17.03 37.56 -3.21
CA VAL A 65 -18.11 37.45 -4.20
C VAL A 65 -19.47 37.35 -3.50
N ASN A 66 -20.32 38.36 -3.73
CA ASN A 66 -21.66 38.47 -3.15
C ASN A 66 -22.61 39.28 -4.04
N LEU A 67 -23.75 38.70 -4.39
CA LEU A 67 -24.76 39.30 -5.27
C LEU A 67 -25.36 40.64 -4.77
N LYS A 68 -25.41 40.86 -3.45
CA LYS A 68 -26.20 41.96 -2.85
C LYS A 68 -25.35 43.12 -2.32
N ARG A 69 -24.08 42.88 -2.00
CA ARG A 69 -23.21 43.88 -1.36
C ARG A 69 -22.04 44.25 -2.27
N HIS A 70 -21.74 45.54 -2.32
CA HIS A 70 -20.60 46.09 -3.06
C HIS A 70 -19.29 46.12 -2.23
N SER A 71 -19.37 45.88 -0.91
CA SER A 71 -18.24 45.78 0.01
C SER A 71 -18.57 44.83 1.16
N ILE A 72 -17.57 44.08 1.62
CA ILE A 72 -17.64 43.15 2.75
C ILE A 72 -16.35 43.30 3.56
N LEU A 73 -16.47 43.61 4.87
CA LEU A 73 -15.32 43.85 5.76
C LEU A 73 -14.36 44.95 5.24
N GLY A 74 -14.91 45.94 4.52
CA GLY A 74 -14.14 47.02 3.93
C GLY A 74 -13.43 46.67 2.61
N ILE A 75 -13.58 45.44 2.10
CA ILE A 75 -13.02 44.99 0.83
C ILE A 75 -14.10 45.03 -0.25
N LYS A 76 -13.77 45.56 -1.43
CA LYS A 76 -14.68 45.61 -2.59
C LYS A 76 -15.17 44.20 -2.93
N ALA A 77 -16.49 44.04 -2.97
CA ALA A 77 -17.13 42.79 -3.30
C ALA A 77 -17.69 42.83 -4.73
N TYR A 78 -17.69 41.68 -5.39
CA TYR A 78 -18.11 41.51 -6.78
C TYR A 78 -19.39 40.66 -6.85
N PRO A 79 -20.35 40.95 -7.74
CA PRO A 79 -21.60 40.21 -7.80
C PRO A 79 -21.41 38.79 -8.34
N THR A 80 -20.50 38.61 -9.31
CA THR A 80 -20.16 37.30 -9.89
C THR A 80 -18.65 37.12 -10.03
N ILE A 81 -18.20 35.90 -10.29
CA ILE A 81 -16.78 35.59 -10.53
C ILE A 81 -16.26 36.27 -11.80
N PHE A 82 -17.12 36.53 -12.80
CA PHE A 82 -16.74 37.18 -14.06
C PHE A 82 -16.45 38.67 -13.91
N ASP A 83 -16.92 39.30 -12.82
CA ASP A 83 -16.70 40.72 -12.56
C ASP A 83 -15.35 40.99 -11.87
N VAL A 84 -14.64 39.93 -11.47
CA VAL A 84 -13.33 40.03 -10.82
C VAL A 84 -12.30 40.50 -11.86
N PRO A 85 -11.47 41.52 -11.55
CA PRO A 85 -10.59 42.15 -12.54
C PRO A 85 -9.35 41.34 -12.91
N GLU A 86 -9.10 40.22 -12.22
CA GLU A 86 -7.94 39.36 -12.40
C GLU A 86 -8.38 37.89 -12.47
N LEU A 87 -7.57 37.05 -13.12
CA LEU A 87 -7.79 35.62 -13.13
C LEU A 87 -7.70 35.05 -11.71
N VAL A 88 -8.71 34.30 -11.29
CA VAL A 88 -8.78 33.69 -9.97
C VAL A 88 -8.16 32.30 -10.00
N ASP A 89 -7.15 32.05 -9.17
CA ASP A 89 -6.53 30.73 -9.04
C ASP A 89 -7.44 29.78 -8.23
N LEU A 90 -7.96 30.26 -7.10
CA LEU A 90 -8.73 29.48 -6.13
C LEU A 90 -10.11 30.09 -5.84
N ALA A 91 -11.18 29.31 -5.98
CA ALA A 91 -12.51 29.64 -5.48
C ALA A 91 -12.84 28.89 -4.19
N VAL A 92 -13.15 29.60 -3.11
CA VAL A 92 -13.61 29.03 -1.83
C VAL A 92 -15.11 29.26 -1.70
N ILE A 93 -15.89 28.18 -1.69
CA ILE A 93 -17.35 28.20 -1.83
C ILE A 93 -18.02 27.84 -0.50
N ALA A 94 -18.83 28.77 0.00
CA ALA A 94 -19.61 28.66 1.23
C ALA A 94 -21.09 29.03 1.02
N THR A 95 -21.70 28.54 -0.07
CA THR A 95 -23.11 28.75 -0.43
C THR A 95 -23.93 27.46 -0.28
N PRO A 96 -25.28 27.51 -0.15
CA PRO A 96 -26.09 26.29 -0.01
C PRO A 96 -25.86 25.27 -1.14
N ALA A 97 -25.82 23.97 -0.82
CA ALA A 97 -25.46 22.89 -1.75
C ALA A 97 -26.15 22.94 -3.13
N PRO A 98 -27.47 23.23 -3.26
CA PRO A 98 -28.14 23.28 -4.56
C PRO A 98 -27.60 24.35 -5.51
N THR A 99 -26.91 25.37 -4.99
CA THR A 99 -26.33 26.46 -5.80
C THR A 99 -24.94 26.14 -6.34
N VAL A 100 -24.25 25.15 -5.74
CA VAL A 100 -22.84 24.86 -5.97
C VAL A 100 -22.55 24.37 -7.40
N PRO A 101 -23.34 23.46 -8.01
CA PRO A 101 -23.07 23.01 -9.39
C PRO A 101 -23.00 24.17 -10.39
N ASN A 102 -23.91 25.14 -10.29
CA ASN A 102 -23.92 26.32 -11.15
C ASN A 102 -22.72 27.24 -10.88
N ILE A 103 -22.33 27.43 -9.62
CA ILE A 103 -21.12 28.21 -9.25
C ILE A 103 -19.86 27.55 -9.82
N ILE A 104 -19.75 26.23 -9.73
CA ILE A 104 -18.65 25.46 -10.32
C ILE A 104 -18.60 25.66 -11.83
N SER A 105 -19.75 25.60 -12.54
CA SER A 105 -19.78 25.93 -13.98
C SER A 105 -19.26 27.33 -14.26
N GLN A 106 -19.66 28.34 -13.47
CA GLN A 106 -19.19 29.72 -13.65
C GLN A 106 -17.68 29.86 -13.40
N CYS A 107 -17.16 29.19 -12.36
CA CYS A 107 -15.72 29.14 -12.09
C CYS A 107 -14.95 28.50 -13.25
N VAL A 108 -15.47 27.41 -13.81
CA VAL A 108 -14.89 26.73 -14.97
C VAL A 108 -14.86 27.66 -16.19
N ASP A 109 -15.98 28.32 -16.50
CA ASP A 109 -16.08 29.24 -17.63
C ASP A 109 -15.20 30.48 -17.43
N ALA A 110 -14.94 30.89 -16.18
CA ALA A 110 -14.02 31.97 -15.82
C ALA A 110 -12.54 31.55 -15.78
N GLY A 111 -12.22 30.27 -16.00
CA GLY A 111 -10.85 29.75 -16.04
C GLY A 111 -10.20 29.49 -14.68
N VAL A 112 -11.00 29.34 -13.61
CA VAL A 112 -10.52 29.00 -12.27
C VAL A 112 -9.96 27.57 -12.27
N LYS A 113 -8.81 27.38 -11.62
CA LYS A 113 -8.08 26.10 -11.62
C LYS A 113 -8.27 25.27 -10.36
N GLY A 114 -8.59 25.89 -9.22
CA GLY A 114 -8.83 25.21 -7.96
C GLY A 114 -10.14 25.64 -7.30
N ALA A 115 -10.84 24.71 -6.65
CA ALA A 115 -11.99 25.03 -5.81
C ALA A 115 -11.95 24.29 -4.46
N ILE A 116 -12.41 24.94 -3.41
CA ILE A 116 -12.69 24.35 -2.10
C ILE A 116 -14.18 24.52 -1.81
N ILE A 117 -14.92 23.42 -1.70
CA ILE A 117 -16.34 23.44 -1.37
C ILE A 117 -16.51 23.09 0.10
N LEU A 118 -16.92 24.06 0.91
CA LEU A 118 -17.08 23.87 2.36
C LEU A 118 -18.47 23.36 2.72
N SER A 119 -19.44 23.67 1.87
CA SER A 119 -20.85 23.38 2.11
C SER A 119 -21.13 21.90 2.26
N ALA A 120 -21.98 21.57 3.23
CA ALA A 120 -22.60 20.25 3.39
C ALA A 120 -23.94 20.16 2.65
N GLY A 121 -24.56 18.98 2.62
CA GLY A 121 -25.80 18.66 1.91
C GLY A 121 -25.59 17.85 0.63
N PHE A 122 -24.49 17.10 0.53
CA PHE A 122 -24.11 16.31 -0.64
C PHE A 122 -24.31 14.81 -0.37
N LYS A 123 -23.40 13.91 -0.79
CA LYS A 123 -23.64 12.45 -0.68
C LYS A 123 -24.01 11.98 0.72
N GLU A 124 -23.54 12.68 1.76
CA GLU A 124 -23.87 12.42 3.16
C GLU A 124 -25.37 12.63 3.49
N ALA A 125 -26.09 13.38 2.65
CA ALA A 125 -27.53 13.60 2.75
C ALA A 125 -28.36 12.57 1.94
N GLY A 126 -27.71 11.64 1.23
CA GLY A 126 -28.37 10.59 0.45
C GLY A 126 -28.40 10.84 -1.06
N ALA A 127 -29.39 10.26 -1.75
CA ALA A 127 -29.42 10.19 -3.21
C ALA A 127 -29.49 11.55 -3.92
N GLU A 128 -30.25 12.52 -3.37
CA GLU A 128 -30.33 13.87 -3.93
C GLU A 128 -28.99 14.60 -3.89
N GLY A 129 -28.27 14.49 -2.78
CA GLY A 129 -26.95 15.10 -2.64
C GLY A 129 -25.87 14.41 -3.48
N LEU A 130 -25.98 13.09 -3.71
CA LEU A 130 -25.12 12.37 -4.66
C LEU A 130 -25.34 12.87 -6.10
N ALA A 131 -26.57 13.21 -6.49
CA ALA A 131 -26.85 13.80 -7.81
C ALA A 131 -26.20 15.18 -7.97
N LEU A 132 -26.15 15.99 -6.89
CA LEU A 132 -25.44 17.28 -6.91
C LEU A 132 -23.93 17.09 -7.09
N GLU A 133 -23.34 16.10 -6.43
CA GLU A 133 -21.92 15.74 -6.61
C GLU A 133 -21.60 15.33 -8.05
N GLN A 134 -22.47 14.53 -8.68
CA GLN A 134 -22.32 14.13 -10.08
C GLN A 134 -22.33 15.34 -11.03
N GLN A 135 -23.26 16.27 -10.82
CA GLN A 135 -23.31 17.51 -11.61
C GLN A 135 -22.03 18.35 -11.45
N ILE A 136 -21.48 18.43 -10.23
CA ILE A 136 -20.21 19.14 -9.98
C ILE A 136 -19.06 18.49 -10.77
N LEU A 137 -18.95 17.16 -10.73
CA LEU A 137 -17.92 16.43 -11.48
C LEU A 137 -18.05 16.63 -12.99
N GLU A 138 -19.27 16.56 -13.53
CA GLU A 138 -19.52 16.80 -14.95
C GLU A 138 -19.05 18.20 -15.40
N GLN A 139 -19.29 19.22 -14.57
CA GLN A 139 -18.79 20.57 -14.87
C GLN A 139 -17.27 20.67 -14.72
N ALA A 140 -16.69 20.08 -13.68
CA ALA A 140 -15.25 20.08 -13.45
C ALA A 140 -14.48 19.40 -14.58
N HIS A 141 -15.00 18.28 -15.12
CA HIS A 141 -14.41 17.54 -16.23
C HIS A 141 -14.36 18.33 -17.55
N ARG A 142 -15.14 19.41 -17.70
CA ARG A 142 -15.03 20.33 -18.86
C ARG A 142 -13.73 21.14 -18.83
N SER A 143 -13.03 21.18 -17.70
CA SER A 143 -11.74 21.84 -17.54
C SER A 143 -10.73 20.97 -16.78
N LYS A 144 -9.57 21.54 -16.45
CA LYS A 144 -8.56 20.91 -15.58
C LYS A 144 -8.71 21.35 -14.11
N MET A 145 -9.90 21.82 -13.70
CA MET A 145 -10.14 22.33 -12.35
C MET A 145 -10.13 21.19 -11.32
N ARG A 146 -9.40 21.37 -10.21
CA ARG A 146 -9.34 20.41 -9.09
C ARG A 146 -10.16 20.89 -7.90
N ILE A 147 -10.83 19.98 -7.21
CA ILE A 147 -11.80 20.29 -6.14
C ILE A 147 -11.46 19.53 -4.83
N ILE A 148 -11.34 20.28 -3.73
CA ILE A 148 -11.33 19.73 -2.36
C ILE A 148 -12.71 19.94 -1.71
N GLY A 149 -13.19 18.93 -0.99
CA GLY A 149 -14.56 18.86 -0.46
C GLY A 149 -15.45 17.94 -1.30
N PRO A 150 -16.79 18.14 -1.28
CA PRO A 150 -17.53 19.10 -0.45
C PRO A 150 -17.51 18.73 1.04
N ASN A 151 -18.30 19.42 1.87
CA ASN A 151 -18.47 19.15 3.30
C ASN A 151 -17.13 19.05 4.05
N CYS A 152 -16.29 20.06 3.91
CA CYS A 152 -14.96 20.10 4.49
C CYS A 152 -14.73 21.36 5.32
N LEU A 153 -13.70 21.34 6.18
CA LEU A 153 -13.24 22.53 6.91
C LEU A 153 -12.48 23.51 6.01
N GLY A 154 -11.86 23.01 4.93
CA GLY A 154 -10.99 23.76 4.03
C GLY A 154 -9.51 23.39 4.15
N VAL A 155 -8.64 24.31 3.71
CA VAL A 155 -7.18 24.11 3.62
C VAL A 155 -6.42 25.24 4.31
N MET A 156 -5.35 24.90 5.03
CA MET A 156 -4.32 25.85 5.47
C MET A 156 -2.95 25.48 4.87
N SER A 157 -2.22 26.50 4.44
CA SER A 157 -0.78 26.43 4.13
C SER A 157 -0.05 27.38 5.10
N PRO A 158 0.35 26.90 6.30
CA PRO A 158 0.96 27.73 7.34
C PRO A 158 2.14 28.60 6.90
N ARG A 159 2.96 28.09 5.98
CA ARG A 159 4.17 28.78 5.51
C ARG A 159 3.89 29.93 4.57
N THR A 160 2.84 29.82 3.75
CA THR A 160 2.42 30.89 2.83
C THR A 160 1.45 31.87 3.48
N GLY A 161 0.91 31.56 4.67
CA GLY A 161 -0.11 32.37 5.31
C GLY A 161 -1.54 32.09 4.83
N LEU A 162 -1.74 31.15 3.89
CA LEU A 162 -3.07 30.80 3.40
C LEU A 162 -3.88 30.10 4.49
N ASN A 163 -5.01 30.68 4.86
CA ASN A 163 -6.01 30.06 5.74
C ASN A 163 -7.40 30.11 5.08
N ALA A 164 -7.67 29.17 4.19
CA ALA A 164 -8.95 29.00 3.51
C ALA A 164 -9.89 28.09 4.30
N THR A 165 -10.02 28.33 5.61
CA THR A 165 -10.87 27.56 6.52
C THR A 165 -11.76 28.46 7.37
N PHE A 166 -12.76 27.86 8.02
CA PHE A 166 -13.54 28.53 9.07
C PHE A 166 -13.12 28.13 10.50
N ALA A 167 -11.88 27.65 10.68
CA ALA A 167 -11.31 27.43 12.02
C ALA A 167 -11.05 28.77 12.72
N SER A 168 -10.97 28.76 14.05
CA SER A 168 -10.74 29.97 14.87
C SER A 168 -9.31 30.50 14.79
N THR A 169 -8.34 29.64 14.46
CA THR A 169 -6.91 29.96 14.48
C THR A 169 -6.18 29.33 13.29
N MET A 170 -4.98 29.83 13.00
CA MET A 170 -4.11 29.26 11.97
C MET A 170 -3.13 28.26 12.59
N ALA A 171 -2.91 27.13 11.90
CA ALA A 171 -1.88 26.16 12.26
C ALA A 171 -0.48 26.80 12.28
N ARG A 172 0.37 26.35 13.22
CA ARG A 172 1.78 26.77 13.27
C ARG A 172 2.55 26.19 12.09
N PRO A 173 3.52 26.91 11.51
CA PRO A 173 4.38 26.36 10.47
C PRO A 173 5.29 25.25 11.01
N GLY A 174 5.39 24.16 10.27
CA GLY A 174 6.28 23.04 10.57
C GLY A 174 6.42 22.11 9.38
N ASN A 175 6.61 20.81 9.65
CA ASN A 175 7.00 19.82 8.65
C ASN A 175 6.04 18.63 8.53
N VAL A 176 4.92 18.64 9.27
CA VAL A 176 3.89 17.60 9.20
C VAL A 176 2.83 17.99 8.18
N GLY A 177 2.60 17.15 7.17
CA GLY A 177 1.46 17.28 6.27
C GLY A 177 0.26 16.55 6.85
N PHE A 178 -0.76 17.27 7.32
CA PHE A 178 -1.95 16.68 7.95
C PHE A 178 -3.14 16.65 6.99
N ILE A 179 -3.75 15.48 6.82
CA ILE A 179 -4.92 15.26 5.98
C ILE A 179 -6.01 14.55 6.80
N SER A 180 -7.25 15.03 6.71
CA SER A 180 -8.37 14.42 7.43
C SER A 180 -9.65 14.43 6.61
N GLN A 181 -10.41 13.32 6.65
CA GLN A 181 -11.80 13.30 6.18
C GLN A 181 -12.77 13.97 7.17
N SER A 182 -12.42 14.05 8.46
CA SER A 182 -13.27 14.67 9.48
C SER A 182 -12.91 16.13 9.72
N GLY A 183 -13.83 17.04 9.39
CA GLY A 183 -13.68 18.47 9.64
C GLY A 183 -13.75 18.85 11.13
N ALA A 184 -14.58 18.16 11.92
CA ALA A 184 -14.66 18.40 13.36
C ALA A 184 -13.35 18.00 14.06
N LEU A 185 -12.80 16.84 13.70
CA LEU A 185 -11.55 16.37 14.28
C LEU A 185 -10.37 17.28 13.94
N CYS A 186 -10.36 17.87 12.74
CA CYS A 186 -9.38 18.89 12.39
C CYS A 186 -9.31 20.01 13.43
N THR A 187 -10.45 20.56 13.87
CA THR A 187 -10.44 21.67 14.83
C THR A 187 -9.90 21.25 16.20
N ALA A 188 -10.23 20.05 16.66
CA ALA A 188 -9.71 19.51 17.92
C ALA A 188 -8.19 19.24 17.85
N ILE A 189 -7.71 18.67 16.75
CA ILE A 189 -6.29 18.42 16.51
C ILE A 189 -5.51 19.73 16.40
N LEU A 190 -6.09 20.73 15.73
CA LEU A 190 -5.49 22.05 15.62
C LEU A 190 -5.31 22.70 17.00
N ASP A 191 -6.34 22.67 17.85
CA ASP A 191 -6.25 23.21 19.21
C ASP A 191 -5.20 22.48 20.05
N TRP A 192 -5.24 21.13 20.02
CA TRP A 192 -4.26 20.28 20.68
C TRP A 192 -2.82 20.54 20.22
N SER A 193 -2.61 20.79 18.92
CA SER A 193 -1.28 21.00 18.34
C SER A 193 -0.55 22.21 18.94
N PHE A 194 -1.28 23.23 19.41
CA PHE A 194 -0.66 24.39 20.04
C PHE A 194 -0.06 24.07 21.40
N ARG A 195 -0.66 23.14 22.13
CA ARG A 195 -0.17 22.65 23.43
C ARG A 195 1.08 21.80 23.23
N GLU A 196 1.04 20.87 22.28
CA GLU A 196 2.15 19.94 22.00
C GLU A 196 3.23 20.53 21.07
N ASN A 197 3.09 21.79 20.66
CA ASN A 197 4.01 22.50 19.78
C ASN A 197 4.25 21.81 18.42
N VAL A 198 3.23 21.12 17.89
CA VAL A 198 3.29 20.51 16.56
C VAL A 198 3.03 21.57 15.49
N GLY A 199 3.88 21.59 14.47
CA GLY A 199 3.76 22.49 13.31
C GLY A 199 3.50 21.73 12.01
N PHE A 200 2.71 22.34 11.14
CA PHE A 200 2.26 21.72 9.89
C PHE A 200 2.87 22.39 8.65
N SER A 201 3.17 21.60 7.62
CA SER A 201 3.49 22.10 6.28
C SER A 201 2.22 22.42 5.50
N ALA A 202 1.22 21.55 5.62
CA ALA A 202 -0.13 21.69 5.09
C ALA A 202 -1.14 21.08 6.06
N PHE A 203 -2.34 21.66 6.12
CA PHE A 203 -3.43 21.17 6.96
C PHE A 203 -4.72 21.12 6.14
N VAL A 204 -5.18 19.91 5.81
CA VAL A 204 -6.18 19.67 4.77
C VAL A 204 -7.37 18.89 5.31
N SER A 205 -8.56 19.45 5.14
CA SER A 205 -9.81 18.72 5.32
C SER A 205 -10.38 18.34 3.95
N LEU A 206 -10.49 17.04 3.69
CA LEU A 206 -11.02 16.50 2.43
C LEU A 206 -12.54 16.48 2.37
N GLY A 207 -13.19 16.35 3.54
CA GLY A 207 -14.64 16.14 3.62
C GLY A 207 -15.07 14.90 2.84
N SER A 208 -16.06 15.08 1.97
CA SER A 208 -16.60 14.03 1.12
C SER A 208 -15.61 13.49 0.09
N MET A 209 -14.49 14.17 -0.21
CA MET A 209 -13.47 13.68 -1.14
C MET A 209 -14.05 13.35 -2.53
N LEU A 210 -14.69 14.34 -3.16
CA LEU A 210 -15.39 14.20 -4.45
C LEU A 210 -14.43 14.03 -5.64
N ASP A 211 -13.37 14.83 -5.70
CA ASP A 211 -12.34 14.78 -6.75
C ASP A 211 -10.95 14.51 -6.15
N VAL A 212 -10.36 15.50 -5.48
CA VAL A 212 -9.01 15.35 -4.91
C VAL A 212 -9.05 14.30 -3.81
N GLY A 213 -8.29 13.23 -4.00
CA GLY A 213 -8.25 12.09 -3.09
C GLY A 213 -6.95 11.96 -2.32
N TRP A 214 -6.81 10.85 -1.61
CA TRP A 214 -5.58 10.53 -0.88
C TRP A 214 -4.36 10.45 -1.79
N GLY A 215 -4.48 9.82 -2.96
CA GLY A 215 -3.37 9.65 -3.89
C GLY A 215 -2.80 10.99 -4.34
N ASP A 216 -3.67 11.94 -4.73
CA ASP A 216 -3.26 13.29 -5.15
C ASP A 216 -2.49 14.03 -4.04
N LEU A 217 -3.00 14.00 -2.81
CA LEU A 217 -2.38 14.70 -1.68
C LEU A 217 -1.10 14.02 -1.20
N ILE A 218 -1.04 12.70 -1.21
CA ILE A 218 0.18 11.95 -0.88
C ILE A 218 1.29 12.31 -1.86
N TYR A 219 0.99 12.39 -3.17
CA TYR A 219 1.96 12.83 -4.16
C TYR A 219 2.39 14.29 -3.95
N TYR A 220 1.43 15.20 -3.79
CA TYR A 220 1.72 16.62 -3.59
C TYR A 220 2.60 16.87 -2.36
N LEU A 221 2.25 16.28 -1.22
CA LEU A 221 3.05 16.37 0.01
C LEU A 221 4.32 15.52 -0.05
N GLY A 222 4.32 14.48 -0.88
CA GLY A 222 5.48 13.69 -1.24
C GLY A 222 6.56 14.55 -1.91
N ASP A 223 6.19 15.46 -2.79
CA ASP A 223 7.14 16.37 -3.43
C ASP A 223 7.61 17.50 -2.55
N ASP A 224 6.73 18.00 -1.68
CA ASP A 224 7.02 19.20 -0.93
C ASP A 224 8.26 18.99 -0.03
N PRO A 225 9.40 19.64 -0.29
CA PRO A 225 10.61 19.43 0.49
C PRO A 225 10.45 19.84 1.97
N GLN A 226 9.45 20.68 2.27
CA GLN A 226 9.12 21.12 3.63
C GLN A 226 8.35 20.06 4.42
N THR A 227 7.61 19.19 3.74
CA THR A 227 6.92 18.07 4.38
C THR A 227 7.90 16.94 4.64
N LYS A 228 8.01 16.51 5.90
CA LYS A 228 8.86 15.40 6.34
C LYS A 228 8.08 14.16 6.75
N SER A 229 6.81 14.31 7.13
CA SER A 229 5.89 13.21 7.42
C SER A 229 4.49 13.56 6.95
N ILE A 230 3.73 12.54 6.52
CA ILE A 230 2.33 12.68 6.12
C ILE A 230 1.47 11.93 7.13
N VAL A 231 0.49 12.63 7.65
CA VAL A 231 -0.37 12.17 8.74
C VAL A 231 -1.81 12.21 8.27
N ILE A 232 -2.51 11.09 8.41
CA ILE A 232 -3.83 10.89 7.81
C ILE A 232 -4.84 10.40 8.85
N TYR A 233 -5.96 11.12 8.98
CA TYR A 233 -7.18 10.58 9.59
C TYR A 233 -8.13 10.08 8.51
N MET A 234 -8.33 8.76 8.46
CA MET A 234 -9.08 8.08 7.41
C MET A 234 -10.37 7.46 7.97
N GLU A 235 -11.50 7.75 7.32
CA GLU A 235 -12.77 7.05 7.55
C GLU A 235 -13.02 6.02 6.44
N SER A 236 -12.72 6.39 5.19
CA SER A 236 -12.85 5.56 3.99
C SER A 236 -11.67 5.74 3.02
N ILE A 237 -11.33 4.68 2.27
CA ILE A 237 -10.20 4.70 1.33
C ILE A 237 -10.55 5.36 -0.01
N GLY A 238 -11.82 5.36 -0.43
CA GLY A 238 -12.21 5.79 -1.77
C GLY A 238 -11.53 4.95 -2.86
N ASN A 239 -10.71 5.58 -3.71
CA ASN A 239 -9.96 4.88 -4.74
C ASN A 239 -8.72 4.17 -4.15
N ALA A 240 -8.91 2.91 -3.75
CA ALA A 240 -7.87 2.07 -3.16
C ALA A 240 -6.61 1.93 -4.03
N ARG A 241 -6.77 1.82 -5.35
CA ARG A 241 -5.66 1.69 -6.29
C ARG A 241 -4.80 2.95 -6.34
N SER A 242 -5.44 4.11 -6.42
CA SER A 242 -4.75 5.42 -6.37
C SER A 242 -4.01 5.62 -5.05
N PHE A 243 -4.64 5.28 -3.92
CA PHE A 243 -4.00 5.33 -2.61
C PHE A 243 -2.77 4.43 -2.53
N LEU A 244 -2.89 3.14 -2.89
CA LEU A 244 -1.79 2.20 -2.79
C LEU A 244 -0.61 2.58 -3.68
N SER A 245 -0.90 3.08 -4.88
CA SER A 245 0.12 3.54 -5.82
C SER A 245 0.93 4.69 -5.22
N ALA A 246 0.24 5.75 -4.76
CA ALA A 246 0.88 6.92 -4.17
C ALA A 246 1.60 6.61 -2.86
N ALA A 247 0.96 5.85 -1.97
CA ALA A 247 1.50 5.52 -0.67
C ALA A 247 2.77 4.69 -0.79
N ARG A 248 2.77 3.66 -1.66
CA ARG A 248 3.93 2.79 -1.88
C ARG A 248 5.15 3.57 -2.35
N GLU A 249 4.94 4.58 -3.19
CA GLU A 249 6.00 5.40 -3.76
C GLU A 249 6.55 6.41 -2.75
N VAL A 250 5.68 7.10 -2.01
CA VAL A 250 6.07 8.16 -1.07
C VAL A 250 6.57 7.61 0.27
N ALA A 251 6.03 6.48 0.75
CA ALA A 251 6.42 5.87 2.03
C ALA A 251 7.92 5.55 2.12
N LEU A 252 8.57 5.40 0.97
CA LEU A 252 10.00 5.19 0.80
C LEU A 252 10.86 6.33 1.33
N THR A 253 10.39 7.57 1.17
CA THR A 253 11.15 8.78 1.50
C THR A 253 10.56 9.47 2.72
N LYS A 254 9.23 9.46 2.84
CA LYS A 254 8.50 10.15 3.91
C LYS A 254 7.55 9.17 4.58
N PRO A 255 7.58 9.03 5.91
CA PRO A 255 6.63 8.19 6.61
C PRO A 255 5.20 8.68 6.41
N ILE A 256 4.30 7.75 6.10
CA ILE A 256 2.86 7.97 6.02
C ILE A 256 2.22 7.25 7.20
N ILE A 257 1.58 8.01 8.09
CA ILE A 257 1.00 7.53 9.34
C ILE A 257 -0.51 7.70 9.27
N VAL A 258 -1.25 6.61 9.41
CA VAL A 258 -2.72 6.59 9.31
C VAL A 258 -3.33 6.18 10.63
N ILE A 259 -4.32 6.96 11.08
CA ILE A 259 -5.34 6.50 12.02
C ILE A 259 -6.62 6.19 11.23
N LYS A 260 -7.11 4.96 11.37
CA LYS A 260 -8.32 4.48 10.69
C LYS A 260 -9.49 4.39 11.68
N ALA A 261 -10.52 5.18 11.45
CA ALA A 261 -11.80 5.07 12.16
C ALA A 261 -12.62 3.86 11.66
N GLY A 262 -13.57 3.36 12.45
CA GLY A 262 -14.49 2.31 11.98
C GLY A 262 -13.90 0.89 11.94
N ARG A 263 -13.06 0.53 12.93
CA ARG A 263 -12.31 -0.74 12.96
C ARG A 263 -13.16 -1.97 13.25
N THR A 264 -14.18 -1.80 14.09
CA THR A 264 -15.10 -2.87 14.47
C THR A 264 -16.32 -2.84 13.55
N ALA A 265 -17.03 -3.96 13.40
CA ALA A 265 -18.24 -4.01 12.58
C ALA A 265 -19.26 -2.93 12.96
N ALA A 266 -19.42 -2.66 14.26
CA ALA A 266 -20.30 -1.60 14.76
C ALA A 266 -19.82 -0.20 14.36
N ALA A 267 -18.52 0.09 14.53
CA ALA A 267 -17.94 1.38 14.17
C ALA A 267 -17.88 1.59 12.65
N ALA A 268 -17.65 0.53 11.87
CA ALA A 268 -17.70 0.55 10.41
C ALA A 268 -19.10 0.92 9.92
N LYS A 269 -20.16 0.33 10.50
CA LYS A 269 -21.55 0.68 10.19
C LYS A 269 -21.88 2.14 10.51
N ALA A 270 -21.37 2.66 11.63
CA ALA A 270 -21.52 4.07 11.99
C ALA A 270 -20.81 5.00 10.99
N ALA A 271 -19.56 4.70 10.63
CA ALA A 271 -18.79 5.45 9.65
C ALA A 271 -19.42 5.42 8.24
N ALA A 272 -19.96 4.27 7.83
CA ALA A 272 -20.68 4.13 6.55
C ALA A 272 -21.94 5.01 6.52
N SER A 273 -22.70 5.05 7.63
CA SER A 273 -23.90 5.89 7.73
C SER A 273 -23.56 7.39 7.75
N HIS A 274 -22.38 7.75 8.27
CA HIS A 274 -21.89 9.13 8.33
C HIS A 274 -21.34 9.63 6.98
N THR A 275 -20.66 8.76 6.22
CA THR A 275 -19.96 9.13 4.97
C THR A 275 -20.73 8.81 3.70
N GLY A 276 -21.72 7.92 3.78
CA GLY A 276 -22.41 7.34 2.62
C GLY A 276 -21.53 6.42 1.76
N ALA A 277 -20.34 6.02 2.26
CA ALA A 277 -19.38 5.22 1.51
C ALA A 277 -19.45 3.72 1.88
N LEU A 278 -19.11 2.86 0.91
CA LEU A 278 -18.99 1.42 1.12
C LEU A 278 -17.77 1.11 2.01
N THR A 279 -17.91 0.19 2.97
CA THR A 279 -16.84 -0.25 3.87
C THR A 279 -16.35 -1.65 3.53
N GLY A 280 -15.05 -1.80 3.26
CA GLY A 280 -14.38 -3.09 3.13
C GLY A 280 -13.97 -3.68 4.48
N SER A 281 -13.25 -4.81 4.46
CA SER A 281 -12.72 -5.48 5.64
C SER A 281 -11.54 -4.71 6.26
N ASP A 282 -11.54 -4.54 7.58
CA ASP A 282 -10.42 -3.90 8.30
C ASP A 282 -9.14 -4.73 8.20
N GLU A 283 -9.23 -6.06 8.19
CA GLU A 283 -8.09 -6.96 8.02
C GLU A 283 -7.45 -6.81 6.62
N VAL A 284 -8.27 -6.62 5.58
CA VAL A 284 -7.79 -6.38 4.21
C VAL A 284 -7.09 -5.03 4.12
N LEU A 285 -7.67 -3.98 4.73
CA LEU A 285 -7.05 -2.66 4.77
C LEU A 285 -5.72 -2.68 5.51
N ASP A 286 -5.62 -3.44 6.60
CA ASP A 286 -4.38 -3.62 7.37
C ASP A 286 -3.29 -4.32 6.53
N ALA A 287 -3.67 -5.36 5.77
CA ALA A 287 -2.79 -6.01 4.80
C ALA A 287 -2.37 -5.04 3.67
N ALA A 288 -3.26 -4.17 3.23
CA ALA A 288 -3.00 -3.15 2.23
C ALA A 288 -1.98 -2.11 2.73
N PHE A 289 -2.11 -1.62 3.98
CA PHE A 289 -1.14 -0.71 4.60
C PHE A 289 0.25 -1.33 4.74
N ARG A 290 0.33 -2.59 5.20
CA ARG A 290 1.61 -3.33 5.22
C ARG A 290 2.24 -3.40 3.82
N ARG A 291 1.41 -3.63 2.80
CA ARG A 291 1.85 -3.78 1.40
C ARG A 291 2.42 -2.50 0.79
N CYS A 292 1.96 -1.32 1.22
CA CYS A 292 2.44 -0.03 0.72
C CYS A 292 3.33 0.74 1.72
N GLY A 293 3.67 0.15 2.87
CA GLY A 293 4.58 0.77 3.84
C GLY A 293 3.96 1.86 4.69
N VAL A 294 2.63 1.96 4.68
CA VAL A 294 1.87 2.87 5.54
C VAL A 294 1.87 2.33 6.96
N LEU A 295 2.21 3.19 7.91
CA LEU A 295 2.15 2.85 9.33
C LEU A 295 0.76 3.16 9.87
N ARG A 296 0.08 2.13 10.36
CA ARG A 296 -1.19 2.28 11.06
C ARG A 296 -0.95 2.46 12.56
N VAL A 297 -1.65 3.42 13.16
CA VAL A 297 -1.67 3.65 14.61
C VAL A 297 -3.11 3.68 15.15
N ASN A 298 -3.24 3.54 16.47
CA ASN A 298 -4.53 3.31 17.12
C ASN A 298 -5.09 4.53 17.86
N SER A 299 -4.28 5.55 18.10
CA SER A 299 -4.68 6.78 18.80
C SER A 299 -4.10 8.02 18.13
N ILE A 300 -4.69 9.18 18.43
CA ILE A 300 -4.22 10.47 17.89
C ILE A 300 -2.86 10.83 18.49
N SER A 301 -2.62 10.52 19.76
CA SER A 301 -1.29 10.72 20.38
C SER A 301 -0.24 9.89 19.66
N ASP A 302 -0.47 8.59 19.45
CA ASP A 302 0.49 7.71 18.77
C ASP A 302 0.82 8.22 17.35
N LEU A 303 -0.15 8.84 16.69
CA LEU A 303 0.01 9.40 15.35
C LEU A 303 1.03 10.54 15.31
N PHE A 304 1.00 11.43 16.30
CA PHE A 304 1.96 12.54 16.39
C PHE A 304 3.29 12.11 17.02
N ASP A 305 3.24 11.24 18.03
CA ASP A 305 4.43 10.62 18.63
C ASP A 305 5.28 9.91 17.55
N MET A 306 4.63 9.18 16.64
CA MET A 306 5.31 8.55 15.50
C MET A 306 5.88 9.57 14.51
N ALA A 307 5.18 10.67 14.23
CA ALA A 307 5.69 11.72 13.36
C ALA A 307 6.94 12.39 13.97
N GLU A 308 6.94 12.61 15.28
CA GLU A 308 8.03 13.21 16.02
C GLU A 308 9.25 12.29 16.13
N VAL A 309 9.05 11.02 16.53
CA VAL A 309 10.15 10.07 16.74
C VAL A 309 10.90 9.79 15.43
N LEU A 310 10.18 9.65 14.30
CA LEU A 310 10.77 9.41 12.98
C LEU A 310 11.54 10.62 12.44
N ALA A 311 11.24 11.82 12.94
CA ALA A 311 11.97 13.04 12.59
C ALA A 311 13.25 13.24 13.44
N LYS A 312 13.31 12.64 14.64
CA LYS A 312 14.40 12.85 15.61
C LYS A 312 15.38 11.68 15.70
N GLN A 313 14.93 10.45 15.46
CA GLN A 313 15.68 9.23 15.77
C GLN A 313 15.87 8.32 14.54
N PRO A 314 16.99 7.57 14.44
CA PRO A 314 17.17 6.57 13.40
C PRO A 314 16.16 5.42 13.55
N ARG A 315 15.89 4.70 12.47
CA ARG A 315 14.98 3.54 12.51
C ARG A 315 15.65 2.34 13.20
N PRO A 316 14.95 1.60 14.07
CA PRO A 316 15.50 0.39 14.67
C PRO A 316 15.76 -0.68 13.60
N LYS A 317 16.81 -1.48 13.83
CA LYS A 317 17.20 -2.54 12.90
C LYS A 317 16.41 -3.84 13.10
N GLY A 318 15.86 -4.03 14.28
CA GLY A 318 15.10 -5.20 14.73
C GLY A 318 14.18 -4.85 15.90
N PRO A 319 13.43 -5.84 16.43
CA PRO A 319 12.39 -5.62 17.42
C PRO A 319 12.92 -5.51 18.86
N ARG A 320 14.24 -5.62 19.08
CA ARG A 320 14.82 -5.83 20.41
C ARG A 320 15.11 -4.51 21.14
N LEU A 321 14.38 -4.22 22.21
CA LEU A 321 14.56 -3.01 23.02
C LEU A 321 15.36 -3.30 24.30
N THR A 322 16.33 -2.45 24.61
CA THR A 322 16.99 -2.42 25.93
C THR A 322 16.39 -1.32 26.78
N ILE A 323 15.92 -1.67 27.97
CA ILE A 323 15.28 -0.72 28.90
C ILE A 323 16.26 -0.44 30.04
N VAL A 324 16.59 0.83 30.29
CA VAL A 324 17.38 1.28 31.45
C VAL A 324 16.44 2.08 32.35
N THR A 325 16.33 1.71 33.62
CA THR A 325 15.37 2.33 34.54
C THR A 325 15.95 2.47 35.95
N ASN A 326 15.60 3.53 36.69
CA ASN A 326 15.85 3.58 38.14
C ASN A 326 14.73 2.98 38.99
N ALA A 327 13.68 2.47 38.35
CA ALA A 327 12.53 1.90 39.04
C ALA A 327 11.98 0.67 38.29
N GLY A 328 11.95 -0.47 38.99
CA GLY A 328 11.45 -1.73 38.43
C GLY A 328 10.01 -1.67 37.92
N GLY A 329 9.08 -1.04 38.64
CA GLY A 329 7.66 -0.95 38.24
C GLY A 329 7.43 -0.38 36.83
N PRO A 330 7.91 0.83 36.54
CA PRO A 330 7.93 1.39 35.19
C PRO A 330 8.60 0.51 34.13
N GLY A 331 9.68 -0.20 34.48
CA GLY A 331 10.35 -1.14 33.59
C GLY A 331 9.47 -2.34 33.21
N VAL A 332 8.66 -2.85 34.15
CA VAL A 332 7.69 -3.92 33.89
C VAL A 332 6.58 -3.43 32.95
N LEU A 333 6.03 -2.23 33.19
CA LEU A 333 4.99 -1.65 32.30
C LEU A 333 5.50 -1.44 30.86
N ALA A 334 6.75 -0.98 30.70
CA ALA A 334 7.38 -0.91 29.39
C ALA A 334 7.52 -2.28 28.73
N THR A 335 7.87 -3.30 29.51
CA THR A 335 8.05 -4.68 29.02
C THR A 335 6.72 -5.27 28.53
N ASP A 336 5.65 -5.13 29.31
CA ASP A 336 4.31 -5.61 28.92
C ASP A 336 3.83 -4.93 27.64
N ALA A 337 3.99 -3.60 27.55
CA ALA A 337 3.59 -2.83 26.38
C ALA A 337 4.42 -3.17 25.12
N LEU A 338 5.73 -3.40 25.29
CA LEU A 338 6.62 -3.83 24.21
C LEU A 338 6.17 -5.17 23.62
N ILE A 339 5.95 -6.17 24.48
CA ILE A 339 5.56 -7.52 24.05
C ILE A 339 4.16 -7.50 23.42
N ALA A 340 3.20 -6.79 24.03
CA ALA A 340 1.85 -6.66 23.50
C ALA A 340 1.81 -5.97 22.12
N ALA A 341 2.77 -5.07 21.84
CA ALA A 341 2.94 -4.41 20.56
C ALA A 341 3.78 -5.22 19.55
N GLY A 342 4.24 -6.43 19.91
CA GLY A 342 5.02 -7.32 19.05
C GLY A 342 6.53 -7.05 19.01
N GLY A 343 7.04 -6.23 19.92
CA GLY A 343 8.48 -6.07 20.16
C GLY A 343 9.05 -7.16 21.06
N GLU A 344 10.38 -7.16 21.22
CA GLU A 344 11.11 -8.14 22.02
C GLU A 344 12.03 -7.44 23.02
N VAL A 345 12.19 -8.01 24.21
CA VAL A 345 13.19 -7.54 25.17
C VAL A 345 14.56 -8.05 24.74
N ALA A 346 15.55 -7.16 24.60
CA ALA A 346 16.90 -7.56 24.21
C ALA A 346 17.54 -8.49 25.27
N ALA A 347 18.07 -9.62 24.83
CA ALA A 347 18.88 -10.50 25.67
C ALA A 347 20.28 -9.90 25.83
N ILE A 348 20.56 -9.38 27.03
CA ILE A 348 21.83 -8.70 27.32
C ILE A 348 22.98 -9.70 27.21
N SER A 349 24.02 -9.31 26.46
CA SER A 349 25.22 -10.12 26.27
C SER A 349 26.00 -10.30 27.58
N GLU A 350 26.73 -11.40 27.70
CA GLU A 350 27.60 -11.66 28.86
C GLU A 350 28.66 -10.55 29.04
N GLU A 351 29.20 -10.04 27.92
CA GLU A 351 30.16 -8.92 27.90
C GLU A 351 29.56 -7.63 28.47
N THR A 352 28.34 -7.28 28.05
CA THR A 352 27.62 -6.10 28.54
C THR A 352 27.27 -6.25 30.03
N THR A 353 26.82 -7.45 30.44
CA THR A 353 26.54 -7.77 31.85
C THR A 353 27.79 -7.62 32.71
N ALA A 354 28.94 -8.12 32.25
CA ALA A 354 30.22 -7.98 32.95
C ALA A 354 30.67 -6.51 33.09
N ALA A 355 30.47 -5.69 32.04
CA ALA A 355 30.77 -4.26 32.09
C ALA A 355 29.84 -3.50 33.05
N LEU A 356 28.54 -3.81 33.06
CA LEU A 356 27.58 -3.23 34.00
C LEU A 356 27.91 -3.60 35.45
N ASN A 357 28.33 -4.83 35.72
CA ASN A 357 28.75 -5.30 37.05
C ASN A 357 29.92 -4.51 37.66
N GLN A 358 30.76 -3.87 36.83
CA GLN A 358 31.88 -3.06 37.33
C GLN A 358 31.45 -1.67 37.80
N ILE A 359 30.30 -1.17 37.31
CA ILE A 359 29.86 0.22 37.54
C ILE A 359 28.56 0.34 38.35
N LEU A 360 27.73 -0.70 38.34
CA LEU A 360 26.45 -0.73 39.03
C LEU A 360 26.56 -1.43 40.40
N PRO A 361 25.74 -1.05 41.39
CA PRO A 361 25.67 -1.75 42.66
C PRO A 361 25.30 -3.23 42.47
N THR A 362 25.81 -4.12 43.32
CA THR A 362 25.60 -5.59 43.22
C THR A 362 24.14 -6.03 43.07
N HIS A 363 23.20 -5.21 43.57
CA HIS A 363 21.76 -5.48 43.60
C HIS A 363 20.98 -5.02 42.35
N TRP A 364 21.65 -4.54 41.29
CA TRP A 364 20.97 -4.27 40.02
C TRP A 364 20.35 -5.55 39.43
N SER A 365 19.44 -5.44 38.47
CA SER A 365 18.59 -6.57 38.03
C SER A 365 19.31 -7.76 37.35
N HIS A 366 20.55 -7.59 36.87
CA HIS A 366 21.28 -8.57 36.05
C HIS A 366 20.52 -9.05 34.81
N GLY A 367 19.62 -8.22 34.29
CA GLY A 367 18.75 -8.55 33.16
C GLY A 367 18.24 -7.31 32.43
N ASN A 368 17.22 -7.51 31.60
CA ASN A 368 16.52 -6.44 30.90
C ASN A 368 15.03 -6.48 31.33
N PRO A 369 14.49 -5.43 31.96
CA PRO A 369 15.07 -4.09 32.18
C PRO A 369 16.33 -4.06 33.06
N ILE A 370 17.29 -3.20 32.69
CA ILE A 370 18.49 -2.85 33.48
C ILE A 370 18.03 -1.88 34.57
N ASP A 371 17.74 -2.40 35.77
CA ASP A 371 17.33 -1.60 36.93
C ASP A 371 18.58 -1.09 37.66
N ILE A 372 18.88 0.19 37.50
CA ILE A 372 20.06 0.86 38.09
C ILE A 372 19.79 1.39 39.52
N LEU A 373 18.68 0.99 40.12
CA LEU A 373 18.20 1.32 41.47
C LEU A 373 17.74 2.78 41.63
N GLY A 374 16.88 3.01 42.63
CA GLY A 374 16.18 4.27 42.85
C GLY A 374 17.06 5.48 43.18
N ASP A 375 18.21 5.23 43.80
CA ASP A 375 19.22 6.22 44.19
C ASP A 375 20.17 6.61 43.04
N ALA A 376 19.85 6.22 41.80
CA ALA A 376 20.70 6.49 40.64
C ALA A 376 20.96 7.98 40.43
N ASP A 377 22.25 8.35 40.47
CA ASP A 377 22.74 9.66 40.08
C ASP A 377 22.81 9.81 38.54
N PRO A 378 22.94 11.05 38.02
CA PRO A 378 23.08 11.29 36.58
C PRO A 378 24.24 10.52 35.90
N GLN A 379 25.33 10.28 36.63
CA GLN A 379 26.50 9.59 36.08
C GLN A 379 26.22 8.09 35.88
N ARG A 380 25.44 7.47 36.79
CA ARG A 380 25.01 6.08 36.72
C ARG A 380 24.15 5.85 35.48
N TYR A 381 23.19 6.75 35.20
CA TYR A 381 22.41 6.72 33.96
C TYR A 381 23.30 6.79 32.72
N THR A 382 24.20 7.76 32.69
CA THR A 382 25.07 8.01 31.54
C THR A 382 25.95 6.80 31.21
N LYS A 383 26.62 6.24 32.22
CA LYS A 383 27.49 5.06 32.03
C LYS A 383 26.70 3.81 31.68
N ALA A 384 25.55 3.57 32.32
CA ALA A 384 24.71 2.42 32.01
C ALA A 384 24.19 2.49 30.57
N LEU A 385 23.75 3.68 30.13
CA LEU A 385 23.31 3.90 28.75
C LEU A 385 24.45 3.67 27.75
N GLU A 386 25.66 4.19 28.02
CA GLU A 386 26.81 4.02 27.12
C GLU A 386 27.18 2.55 26.93
N ILE A 387 27.16 1.76 28.01
CA ILE A 387 27.43 0.32 27.96
C ILE A 387 26.30 -0.41 27.23
N ALA A 388 25.04 -0.15 27.58
CA ALA A 388 23.88 -0.77 26.94
C ALA A 388 23.80 -0.47 25.44
N ALA A 389 24.18 0.73 25.01
CA ALA A 389 24.15 1.12 23.61
C ALA A 389 25.15 0.32 22.74
N LYS A 390 26.23 -0.20 23.34
CA LYS A 390 27.24 -1.02 22.66
C LYS A 390 26.83 -2.50 22.53
N ASP A 391 25.77 -2.94 23.22
CA ASP A 391 25.34 -4.34 23.17
C ASP A 391 24.87 -4.74 21.74
N PRO A 392 25.46 -5.77 21.11
CA PRO A 392 25.08 -6.19 19.75
C PRO A 392 23.65 -6.76 19.65
N ASN A 393 23.04 -7.17 20.77
CA ASN A 393 21.69 -7.72 20.83
C ASN A 393 20.59 -6.66 20.98
N SER A 394 20.98 -5.39 21.12
CA SER A 394 20.06 -4.26 21.28
C SER A 394 19.84 -3.53 19.95
N ASP A 395 18.58 -3.37 19.53
CA ASP A 395 18.19 -2.62 18.33
C ASP A 395 17.68 -1.21 18.63
N GLY A 396 17.51 -0.87 19.92
CA GLY A 396 17.14 0.46 20.42
C GLY A 396 17.16 0.52 21.95
N LEU A 397 17.10 1.73 22.50
CA LEU A 397 17.19 1.98 23.94
C LEU A 397 16.00 2.81 24.43
N LEU A 398 15.48 2.44 25.62
CA LEU A 398 14.50 3.22 26.37
C LEU A 398 15.08 3.56 27.74
N VAL A 399 15.21 4.85 28.04
CA VAL A 399 15.63 5.33 29.36
C VAL A 399 14.40 5.80 30.13
N ILE A 400 14.16 5.22 31.29
CA ILE A 400 13.03 5.55 32.17
C ILE A 400 13.58 6.20 33.43
N LEU A 401 13.04 7.37 33.77
CA LEU A 401 13.34 8.08 35.00
C LEU A 401 12.06 8.36 35.78
N THR A 402 12.09 7.99 37.06
CA THR A 402 11.13 8.44 38.07
C THR A 402 11.84 9.34 39.09
N PRO A 403 11.26 10.49 39.48
CA PRO A 403 11.87 11.37 40.46
C PRO A 403 11.84 10.71 41.84
N GLN A 404 13.00 10.60 42.47
CA GLN A 404 13.16 10.31 43.89
C GLN A 404 13.90 11.46 44.58
N ALA A 405 13.91 11.48 45.91
CA ALA A 405 14.56 12.55 46.68
C ALA A 405 16.05 12.78 46.34
N MET A 406 16.73 11.74 45.87
CA MET A 406 18.16 11.75 45.51
C MET A 406 18.41 11.86 44.00
N THR A 407 17.37 11.79 43.17
CA THR A 407 17.47 11.87 41.70
C THR A 407 17.45 13.32 41.26
N ASP A 408 18.31 13.70 40.31
CA ASP A 408 18.22 15.00 39.62
C ASP A 408 17.76 14.76 38.16
N PRO A 409 16.46 14.91 37.87
CA PRO A 409 15.92 14.70 36.52
C PRO A 409 16.50 15.67 35.48
N THR A 410 16.85 16.89 35.89
CA THR A 410 17.33 17.95 35.00
C THR A 410 18.80 17.72 34.65
N GLN A 411 19.64 17.46 35.65
CA GLN A 411 21.05 17.14 35.43
C GLN A 411 21.22 15.82 34.68
N THR A 412 20.36 14.82 34.92
CA THR A 412 20.35 13.58 34.14
C THR A 412 20.06 13.88 32.67
N ALA A 413 19.03 14.68 32.37
CA ALA A 413 18.71 15.09 31.01
C ALA A 413 19.85 15.86 30.32
N GLU A 414 20.54 16.76 31.05
CA GLU A 414 21.73 17.46 30.55
C GLU A 414 22.88 16.51 30.15
N GLN A 415 23.14 15.49 30.96
CA GLN A 415 24.20 14.52 30.67
C GLN A 415 23.84 13.54 29.56
N LEU A 416 22.54 13.32 29.29
CA LEU A 416 22.08 12.45 28.22
C LEU A 416 22.09 13.11 26.82
N LYS A 417 22.13 14.45 26.73
CA LYS A 417 22.16 15.19 25.45
C LYS A 417 23.19 14.65 24.42
N PRO A 418 24.45 14.34 24.80
CA PRO A 418 25.46 13.88 23.84
C PRO A 418 25.11 12.52 23.20
N TYR A 419 24.18 11.77 23.80
CA TYR A 419 23.78 10.43 23.38
C TYR A 419 22.54 10.41 22.50
N ALA A 420 22.03 11.58 22.09
CA ALA A 420 20.87 11.70 21.21
C ALA A 420 21.02 10.91 19.90
N GLN A 421 22.25 10.72 19.45
CA GLN A 421 22.60 9.76 18.41
C GLN A 421 23.77 8.90 18.86
N ILE A 422 23.49 7.68 19.33
CA ILE A 422 24.51 6.71 19.74
C ILE A 422 24.40 5.43 18.91
N ALA A 423 25.53 4.98 18.35
CA ALA A 423 25.68 3.69 17.65
C ALA A 423 24.66 3.42 16.52
N GLY A 424 24.00 4.46 15.97
CA GLY A 424 22.96 4.33 14.95
C GLY A 424 21.68 3.63 15.43
N LYS A 425 21.44 3.59 16.75
CA LYS A 425 20.25 3.00 17.38
C LYS A 425 19.32 4.12 17.88
N PRO A 426 17.99 3.97 17.80
CA PRO A 426 17.07 4.92 18.39
C PRO A 426 17.18 4.91 19.92
N ILE A 427 17.12 6.10 20.51
CA ILE A 427 16.97 6.32 21.95
C ILE A 427 15.66 7.05 22.23
N LEU A 428 14.84 6.46 23.11
CA LEU A 428 13.61 7.05 23.63
C LEU A 428 13.77 7.28 25.13
N ALA A 429 13.05 8.26 25.65
CA ALA A 429 13.05 8.60 27.06
C ALA A 429 11.64 8.59 27.64
N SER A 430 11.50 8.23 28.92
CA SER A 430 10.27 8.36 29.69
C SER A 430 10.55 9.07 31.01
N TRP A 431 10.22 10.36 31.10
CA TRP A 431 10.39 11.16 32.32
C TRP A 431 9.04 11.21 33.03
N MET A 432 8.83 10.28 33.96
CA MET A 432 7.54 10.11 34.62
C MET A 432 7.41 11.07 35.81
N GLY A 433 6.51 12.05 35.74
CA GLY A 433 6.29 13.00 36.84
C GLY A 433 5.54 14.25 36.41
N GLY A 434 5.62 15.30 37.22
CA GLY A 434 5.04 16.61 36.94
C GLY A 434 6.10 17.71 36.93
N ALA A 435 5.98 18.69 37.83
CA ALA A 435 6.84 19.87 37.86
C ALA A 435 8.35 19.55 37.93
N ASP A 436 8.74 18.54 38.72
CA ASP A 436 10.15 18.20 38.97
C ASP A 436 10.88 17.64 37.73
N ILE A 437 10.14 17.08 36.76
CA ILE A 437 10.72 16.47 35.55
C ILE A 437 10.63 17.37 34.31
N ALA A 438 9.79 18.42 34.35
CA ALA A 438 9.44 19.22 33.18
C ALA A 438 10.65 19.91 32.52
N ALA A 439 11.61 20.38 33.32
CA ALA A 439 12.85 20.97 32.81
C ALA A 439 13.69 19.92 32.06
N GLY A 440 13.84 18.73 32.62
CA GLY A 440 14.55 17.61 32.00
C GLY A 440 13.90 17.14 30.70
N GLU A 441 12.57 17.03 30.68
CA GLU A 441 11.80 16.69 29.48
C GLU A 441 12.05 17.70 28.35
N MET A 442 11.93 19.00 28.64
CA MET A 442 12.18 20.05 27.65
C MET A 442 13.61 20.01 27.11
N ILE A 443 14.59 19.69 27.97
CA ILE A 443 15.99 19.54 27.60
C ILE A 443 16.19 18.39 26.60
N LEU A 444 15.65 17.21 26.90
CA LEU A 444 15.77 16.03 26.04
C LEU A 444 15.09 16.26 24.70
N ASN A 445 13.86 16.78 24.72
CA ASN A 445 13.09 17.04 23.50
C ASN A 445 13.78 18.04 22.56
N ARG A 446 14.41 19.10 23.11
CA ARG A 446 15.23 20.06 22.34
C ARG A 446 16.52 19.46 21.80
N SER A 447 17.03 18.43 22.45
CA SER A 447 18.25 17.71 22.07
C SER A 447 17.97 16.53 21.15
N HIS A 448 16.78 16.48 20.54
CA HIS A 448 16.33 15.41 19.65
C HIS A 448 16.18 14.02 20.31
N ILE A 449 15.97 13.94 21.63
CA ILE A 449 15.57 12.69 22.32
C ILE A 449 14.07 12.77 22.61
N PRO A 450 13.22 12.01 21.89
CA PRO A 450 11.78 11.96 22.12
C PRO A 450 11.49 11.47 23.54
N THR A 451 10.80 12.30 24.32
CA THR A 451 10.52 12.04 25.73
C THR A 451 9.02 11.94 25.95
N TYR A 452 8.60 10.85 26.59
CA TYR A 452 7.20 10.54 26.85
C TYR A 452 6.89 10.60 28.34
N THR A 453 5.64 10.91 28.68
CA THR A 453 5.19 10.89 30.08
C THR A 453 5.13 9.47 30.65
N TYR A 454 4.83 8.48 29.80
CA TYR A 454 4.60 7.10 30.20
C TYR A 454 5.49 6.11 29.45
N PRO A 455 6.07 5.11 30.15
CA PRO A 455 7.07 4.21 29.58
C PRO A 455 6.44 3.17 28.64
N ASP A 456 5.17 2.79 28.88
CA ASP A 456 4.39 1.94 27.97
C ASP A 456 4.17 2.60 26.61
N THR A 457 4.01 3.93 26.59
CA THR A 457 3.87 4.70 25.35
C THR A 457 5.19 4.68 24.59
N ALA A 458 6.31 4.96 25.24
CA ALA A 458 7.63 4.89 24.61
C ALA A 458 7.94 3.49 24.02
N ALA A 459 7.63 2.42 24.76
CA ALA A 459 7.81 1.04 24.30
C ALA A 459 6.90 0.68 23.09
N ARG A 460 5.64 1.13 23.11
CA ARG A 460 4.70 0.96 22.00
C ARG A 460 5.18 1.71 20.74
N ILE A 461 5.64 2.94 20.89
CA ILE A 461 6.18 3.76 19.79
C ILE A 461 7.43 3.11 19.18
N PHE A 462 8.34 2.57 19.99
CA PHE A 462 9.47 1.80 19.48
C PHE A 462 9.03 0.62 18.62
N SER A 463 8.00 -0.12 19.05
CA SER A 463 7.45 -1.25 18.29
C SER A 463 6.88 -0.81 16.94
N TYR A 464 6.15 0.31 16.90
CA TYR A 464 5.67 0.90 15.65
C TYR A 464 6.79 1.36 14.72
N MET A 465 7.88 1.95 15.26
CA MET A 465 9.07 2.29 14.47
C MET A 465 9.68 1.04 13.81
N TRP A 466 9.79 -0.06 14.56
CA TRP A 466 10.29 -1.32 14.03
C TRP A 466 9.37 -1.91 12.97
N GLN A 467 8.06 -1.99 13.23
CA GLN A 467 7.09 -2.50 12.25
C GLN A 467 7.12 -1.70 10.95
N SER A 468 7.21 -0.36 11.04
CA SER A 468 7.36 0.50 9.87
C SER A 468 8.64 0.18 9.09
N SER A 469 9.78 0.04 9.78
CA SER A 469 11.07 -0.35 9.17
C SER A 469 11.00 -1.72 8.49
N TYR A 470 10.39 -2.71 9.16
CA TYR A 470 10.21 -4.06 8.65
C TYR A 470 9.29 -4.13 7.41
N ASN A 471 8.18 -3.39 7.44
CA ASN A 471 7.25 -3.30 6.31
C ASN A 471 7.90 -2.61 5.11
N LEU A 472 8.59 -1.48 5.32
CA LEU A 472 9.33 -0.79 4.27
C LEU A 472 10.39 -1.68 3.63
N ARG A 473 11.20 -2.39 4.43
CA ARG A 473 12.17 -3.38 3.90
C ARG A 473 11.51 -4.45 3.02
N GLY A 474 10.28 -4.85 3.34
CA GLY A 474 9.51 -5.81 2.52
C GLY A 474 9.10 -5.32 1.15
N ILE A 475 9.03 -4.00 0.97
CA ILE A 475 8.85 -3.39 -0.35
C ILE A 475 10.15 -3.50 -1.15
N TYR A 476 11.32 -3.45 -0.50
CA TYR A 476 12.62 -3.38 -1.18
C TYR A 476 13.35 -4.71 -1.36
N GLU A 477 12.88 -5.78 -0.73
CA GLU A 477 13.42 -7.10 -1.03
C GLU A 477 13.16 -7.40 -2.50
N THR A 478 14.24 -7.56 -3.28
CA THR A 478 14.17 -7.99 -4.67
C THR A 478 13.36 -9.29 -4.69
N PRO A 479 12.11 -9.26 -5.19
CA PRO A 479 11.28 -10.44 -5.34
C PRO A 479 12.07 -11.51 -6.10
N VAL A 480 11.79 -12.79 -5.88
CA VAL A 480 12.17 -13.79 -6.88
C VAL A 480 10.89 -14.31 -7.45
N MET A 481 10.60 -13.95 -8.70
CA MET A 481 9.61 -14.69 -9.48
C MET A 481 10.27 -16.01 -9.85
N PRO A 482 9.58 -17.15 -9.65
CA PRO A 482 10.04 -18.41 -10.19
C PRO A 482 10.28 -18.30 -11.68
N GLU A 483 11.44 -18.79 -12.11
CA GLU A 483 11.57 -19.20 -13.50
C GLU A 483 10.60 -20.36 -13.66
N PHE A 484 9.59 -20.19 -14.51
CA PHE A 484 8.86 -21.34 -15.03
C PHE A 484 9.88 -22.13 -15.84
N ASP A 485 10.60 -23.01 -15.16
CA ASP A 485 11.43 -24.00 -15.81
C ASP A 485 10.50 -24.70 -16.79
N SER A 486 10.91 -24.80 -18.04
CA SER A 486 10.16 -25.51 -19.10
C SER A 486 9.80 -26.96 -18.73
N ALA A 487 10.35 -27.50 -17.63
CA ALA A 487 10.02 -28.78 -17.02
C ALA A 487 8.76 -28.77 -16.14
N SER A 488 8.41 -27.64 -15.51
CA SER A 488 7.16 -27.42 -14.76
C SER A 488 6.26 -26.51 -15.57
N GLY A 489 5.50 -27.13 -16.49
CA GLY A 489 4.86 -26.53 -17.65
C GLY A 489 4.22 -25.15 -17.47
N ILE A 490 4.29 -24.37 -18.55
CA ILE A 490 3.52 -23.12 -18.75
C ILE A 490 2.04 -23.39 -18.40
N PRO A 491 1.36 -22.49 -17.65
CA PRO A 491 -0.05 -22.67 -17.32
C PRO A 491 -0.89 -22.97 -18.57
N ASP A 492 -1.71 -24.02 -18.53
CA ASP A 492 -2.63 -24.36 -19.62
C ASP A 492 -3.87 -23.47 -19.57
N ARG A 493 -3.67 -22.20 -19.99
CA ARG A 493 -4.72 -21.18 -20.01
C ARG A 493 -5.91 -21.56 -20.89
N ASN A 494 -5.65 -22.30 -21.98
CA ASN A 494 -6.69 -22.74 -22.91
C ASN A 494 -7.62 -23.77 -22.26
N CYS A 495 -7.08 -24.69 -21.45
CA CYS A 495 -7.88 -25.63 -20.67
C CYS A 495 -8.79 -24.89 -19.68
N VAL A 496 -8.21 -23.95 -18.91
CA VAL A 496 -8.96 -23.17 -17.90
C VAL A 496 -10.06 -22.34 -18.54
N GLU A 497 -9.78 -21.66 -19.65
CA GLU A 497 -10.77 -20.86 -20.37
C GLU A 497 -11.95 -21.73 -20.85
N LYS A 498 -11.68 -22.92 -21.39
CA LYS A 498 -12.74 -23.85 -21.82
C LYS A 498 -13.63 -24.29 -20.66
N ILE A 499 -13.05 -24.62 -19.49
CA ILE A 499 -13.81 -25.04 -18.31
C ILE A 499 -14.73 -23.90 -17.85
N ILE A 500 -14.19 -22.69 -17.70
CA ILE A 500 -14.96 -21.52 -17.27
C ILE A 500 -16.06 -21.16 -18.27
N GLN A 501 -15.76 -21.16 -19.57
CA GLN A 501 -16.75 -20.86 -20.62
C GLN A 501 -17.87 -21.91 -20.64
N THR A 502 -17.54 -23.20 -20.50
CA THR A 502 -18.54 -24.28 -20.47
C THR A 502 -19.49 -24.12 -19.28
N ALA A 503 -18.97 -23.85 -18.09
CA ALA A 503 -19.78 -23.61 -16.91
C ALA A 503 -20.70 -22.40 -17.06
N ARG A 504 -20.18 -21.29 -17.60
CA ARG A 504 -20.98 -20.07 -17.82
C ARG A 504 -22.04 -20.23 -18.90
N GLN A 505 -21.74 -20.94 -19.99
CA GLN A 505 -22.73 -21.28 -21.02
C GLN A 505 -23.85 -22.15 -20.44
N ALA A 506 -23.51 -23.06 -19.52
CA ALA A 506 -24.47 -23.85 -18.75
C ALA A 506 -25.20 -23.06 -17.64
N GLN A 507 -24.98 -21.75 -17.54
CA GLN A 507 -25.53 -20.86 -16.51
C GLN A 507 -25.19 -21.31 -15.07
N ARG A 508 -24.02 -21.95 -14.89
CA ARG A 508 -23.50 -22.35 -13.58
C ARG A 508 -22.57 -21.29 -13.02
N THR A 509 -22.73 -21.01 -11.73
CA THR A 509 -21.80 -20.19 -10.93
C THR A 509 -20.86 -21.03 -10.09
N ILE A 510 -21.11 -22.33 -9.94
CA ILE A 510 -20.29 -23.24 -9.14
C ILE A 510 -19.63 -24.26 -10.08
N LEU A 511 -18.31 -24.43 -9.91
CA LEU A 511 -17.58 -25.52 -10.54
C LEU A 511 -17.61 -26.76 -9.65
N THR A 512 -17.66 -27.94 -10.28
CA THR A 512 -17.51 -29.21 -9.55
C THR A 512 -16.12 -29.29 -8.92
N GLU A 513 -15.93 -30.14 -7.91
CA GLU A 513 -14.60 -30.40 -7.33
C GLU A 513 -13.59 -30.85 -8.40
N PHE A 514 -14.06 -31.67 -9.35
CA PHE A 514 -13.23 -32.16 -10.44
C PHE A 514 -12.77 -31.03 -11.38
N GLU A 515 -13.69 -30.19 -11.85
CA GLU A 515 -13.37 -28.99 -12.64
C GLU A 515 -12.43 -28.04 -11.87
N SER A 516 -12.67 -27.86 -10.57
CA SER A 516 -11.85 -27.02 -9.70
C SER A 516 -10.41 -27.54 -9.61
N LYS A 517 -10.23 -28.85 -9.41
CA LYS A 517 -8.92 -29.51 -9.38
C LYS A 517 -8.22 -29.47 -10.74
N GLN A 518 -8.96 -29.56 -11.84
CA GLN A 518 -8.38 -29.41 -13.19
C GLN A 518 -7.80 -28.01 -13.40
N ILE A 519 -8.48 -26.96 -12.92
CA ILE A 519 -7.96 -25.59 -12.99
C ILE A 519 -6.68 -25.44 -12.15
N LEU A 520 -6.65 -25.98 -10.92
CA LEU A 520 -5.45 -25.98 -10.09
C LEU A 520 -4.28 -26.70 -10.77
N ALA A 521 -4.53 -27.91 -11.30
CA ALA A 521 -3.53 -28.70 -12.00
C ALA A 521 -3.01 -28.01 -13.26
N ALA A 522 -3.86 -27.28 -14.00
CA ALA A 522 -3.47 -26.50 -15.17
C ALA A 522 -2.50 -25.35 -14.84
N TYR A 523 -2.49 -24.88 -13.60
CA TYR A 523 -1.50 -23.93 -13.07
C TYR A 523 -0.29 -24.60 -12.40
N GLY A 524 -0.22 -25.94 -12.39
CA GLY A 524 0.87 -26.69 -11.75
C GLY A 524 0.72 -26.86 -10.23
N ILE A 525 -0.46 -26.57 -9.66
CA ILE A 525 -0.75 -26.84 -8.24
C ILE A 525 -1.08 -28.34 -8.11
N PRO A 526 -0.32 -29.12 -7.30
CA PRO A 526 -0.56 -30.56 -7.20
C PRO A 526 -1.92 -30.86 -6.56
N VAL A 527 -2.71 -31.70 -7.22
CA VAL A 527 -4.03 -32.14 -6.76
C VAL A 527 -4.03 -33.66 -6.58
N VAL A 528 -4.85 -34.15 -5.67
CA VAL A 528 -5.08 -35.60 -5.54
C VAL A 528 -5.70 -36.17 -6.83
N ALA A 529 -5.15 -37.29 -7.31
CA ALA A 529 -5.68 -37.99 -8.47
C ALA A 529 -7.16 -38.30 -8.26
N THR A 530 -8.01 -37.90 -9.20
CA THR A 530 -9.46 -37.94 -9.05
C THR A 530 -10.08 -38.57 -10.29
N CYS A 531 -10.80 -39.68 -10.10
CA CYS A 531 -11.60 -40.36 -11.14
C CYS A 531 -13.07 -40.01 -10.94
N VAL A 532 -13.82 -39.68 -11.99
CA VAL A 532 -15.28 -39.47 -11.90
C VAL A 532 -15.98 -40.76 -12.30
N SER A 533 -16.92 -41.22 -11.48
CA SER A 533 -17.66 -42.47 -11.69
C SER A 533 -19.15 -42.22 -11.54
N LYS A 534 -19.95 -42.63 -12.54
CA LYS A 534 -21.40 -42.44 -12.58
C LYS A 534 -22.19 -43.67 -12.14
N SER A 535 -21.50 -44.77 -11.84
CA SER A 535 -22.09 -46.01 -11.35
C SER A 535 -21.20 -46.67 -10.30
N GLU A 536 -21.77 -47.62 -9.55
CA GLU A 536 -21.04 -48.44 -8.57
C GLU A 536 -19.89 -49.21 -9.23
N ASP A 537 -20.12 -49.80 -10.40
CA ASP A 537 -19.14 -50.62 -11.09
C ASP A 537 -17.97 -49.76 -11.63
N GLU A 538 -18.27 -48.58 -12.19
CA GLU A 538 -17.22 -47.61 -12.58
C GLU A 538 -16.41 -47.13 -11.38
N ALA A 539 -17.03 -46.98 -10.20
CA ALA A 539 -16.33 -46.56 -8.98
C ALA A 539 -15.35 -47.65 -8.49
N VAL A 540 -15.74 -48.92 -8.60
CA VAL A 540 -14.86 -50.05 -8.29
C VAL A 540 -13.71 -50.15 -9.29
N GLU A 541 -13.96 -49.99 -10.59
CA GLU A 541 -12.91 -50.01 -11.62
C GLU A 541 -11.88 -48.89 -11.42
N CYS A 542 -12.34 -47.67 -11.12
CA CYS A 542 -11.45 -46.57 -10.73
C CYS A 542 -10.65 -46.92 -9.46
N ALA A 543 -11.29 -47.52 -8.45
CA ALA A 543 -10.63 -47.87 -7.18
C ALA A 543 -9.57 -48.97 -7.35
N GLU A 544 -9.82 -49.97 -8.19
CA GLU A 544 -8.85 -51.02 -8.53
C GLU A 544 -7.64 -50.47 -9.29
N THR A 545 -7.87 -49.49 -10.17
CA THR A 545 -6.80 -48.81 -10.91
C THR A 545 -5.94 -47.93 -10.00
N ILE A 546 -6.56 -47.21 -9.05
CA ILE A 546 -5.86 -46.32 -8.11
C ILE A 546 -5.12 -47.12 -7.03
N GLY A 547 -5.71 -48.23 -6.57
CA GLY A 547 -5.25 -49.03 -5.44
C GLY A 547 -5.85 -48.60 -4.10
N TYR A 548 -6.18 -49.58 -3.27
CA TYR A 548 -6.79 -49.39 -1.95
C TYR A 548 -5.75 -49.01 -0.87
N PRO A 549 -6.14 -48.23 0.17
CA PRO A 549 -7.47 -47.70 0.42
C PRO A 549 -7.81 -46.44 -0.39
N VAL A 550 -9.08 -46.27 -0.73
CA VAL A 550 -9.63 -45.13 -1.48
C VAL A 550 -10.65 -44.32 -0.67
N VAL A 551 -11.02 -43.18 -1.21
CA VAL A 551 -12.03 -42.24 -0.70
C VAL A 551 -13.07 -42.03 -1.80
N LEU A 552 -14.34 -42.09 -1.43
CA LEU A 552 -15.46 -41.70 -2.28
C LEU A 552 -16.00 -40.35 -1.82
N LYS A 553 -16.14 -39.41 -2.75
CA LYS A 553 -16.80 -38.11 -2.51
C LYS A 553 -17.94 -37.88 -3.49
N LEU A 554 -19.00 -37.21 -3.06
CA LEU A 554 -20.14 -36.83 -3.91
C LEU A 554 -19.68 -35.97 -5.11
N PHE A 555 -20.11 -36.35 -6.32
CA PHE A 555 -19.95 -35.55 -7.54
C PHE A 555 -21.27 -34.81 -7.84
N SER A 556 -21.26 -33.49 -7.72
CA SER A 556 -22.45 -32.64 -7.85
C SER A 556 -22.09 -31.28 -8.48
N GLU A 557 -23.03 -30.71 -9.24
CA GLU A 557 -22.94 -29.34 -9.79
C GLU A 557 -23.47 -28.27 -8.83
N ILE A 558 -24.10 -28.67 -7.71
CA ILE A 558 -24.82 -27.77 -6.81
C ILE A 558 -24.24 -27.80 -5.39
N ILE A 559 -23.88 -28.99 -4.88
CA ILE A 559 -23.46 -29.16 -3.49
C ILE A 559 -21.94 -28.98 -3.35
N THR A 560 -21.54 -27.96 -2.58
CA THR A 560 -20.12 -27.68 -2.31
C THR A 560 -19.63 -28.26 -0.99
N HIS A 561 -20.44 -28.24 0.07
CA HIS A 561 -20.09 -28.79 1.39
C HIS A 561 -20.53 -30.25 1.52
N LYS A 562 -19.71 -31.14 0.95
CA LYS A 562 -20.01 -32.58 0.81
C LYS A 562 -20.11 -33.29 2.16
N THR A 563 -19.28 -32.92 3.13
CA THR A 563 -19.28 -33.52 4.48
C THR A 563 -20.62 -33.31 5.17
N ASP A 564 -21.21 -32.12 5.01
CA ASP A 564 -22.45 -31.74 5.68
C ASP A 564 -23.65 -32.54 5.19
N VAL A 565 -23.58 -33.13 3.99
CA VAL A 565 -24.60 -34.02 3.43
C VAL A 565 -24.25 -35.51 3.57
N GLY A 566 -23.16 -35.85 4.27
CA GLY A 566 -22.68 -37.25 4.37
C GLY A 566 -22.04 -37.76 3.08
N GLY A 567 -21.70 -36.85 2.16
CA GLY A 567 -21.18 -37.13 0.84
C GLY A 567 -19.68 -37.45 0.78
N VAL A 568 -19.06 -37.85 1.90
CA VAL A 568 -17.64 -38.24 1.96
C VAL A 568 -17.51 -39.54 2.75
N GLN A 569 -16.95 -40.58 2.12
CA GLN A 569 -16.70 -41.89 2.71
C GLN A 569 -15.20 -42.20 2.62
N LEU A 570 -14.54 -42.32 3.76
CA LEU A 570 -13.08 -42.43 3.88
C LEU A 570 -12.63 -43.88 4.14
N ASN A 571 -11.36 -44.16 3.82
CA ASN A 571 -10.66 -45.39 4.20
C ASN A 571 -11.33 -46.70 3.70
N LEU A 572 -11.78 -46.70 2.45
CA LEU A 572 -12.43 -47.85 1.81
C LEU A 572 -11.36 -48.82 1.34
N LYS A 573 -11.37 -50.06 1.82
CA LYS A 573 -10.24 -51.00 1.70
C LYS A 573 -10.41 -52.06 0.61
N ASP A 574 -11.61 -52.19 0.05
CA ASP A 574 -11.97 -53.20 -0.94
C ASP A 574 -13.18 -52.76 -1.77
N ALA A 575 -13.49 -53.54 -2.80
CA ALA A 575 -14.58 -53.25 -3.75
C ALA A 575 -15.97 -53.23 -3.09
N ASP A 576 -16.21 -54.08 -2.09
CA ASP A 576 -17.50 -54.13 -1.40
C ASP A 576 -17.73 -52.89 -0.55
N ALA A 577 -16.69 -52.40 0.14
CA ALA A 577 -16.73 -51.12 0.85
C ALA A 577 -17.00 -49.95 -0.10
N VAL A 578 -16.46 -49.97 -1.33
CA VAL A 578 -16.72 -48.94 -2.36
C VAL A 578 -18.18 -48.96 -2.82
N ARG A 579 -18.74 -50.13 -3.15
CA ARG A 579 -20.16 -50.24 -3.53
C ARG A 579 -21.09 -49.78 -2.42
N GLN A 580 -20.80 -50.20 -1.19
CA GLN A 580 -21.59 -49.79 -0.02
C GLN A 580 -21.51 -48.27 0.19
N ALA A 581 -20.32 -47.68 0.09
CA ALA A 581 -20.13 -46.25 0.22
C ALA A 581 -20.88 -45.45 -0.85
N TYR A 582 -20.88 -45.91 -2.10
CA TYR A 582 -21.64 -45.28 -3.19
C TYR A 582 -23.14 -45.21 -2.86
N ARG A 583 -23.74 -46.35 -2.46
CA ARG A 583 -25.16 -46.42 -2.08
C ARG A 583 -25.47 -45.57 -0.84
N THR A 584 -24.57 -45.53 0.12
CA THR A 584 -24.73 -44.71 1.32
C THR A 584 -24.75 -43.22 0.96
N ILE A 585 -23.84 -42.74 0.11
CA ILE A 585 -23.84 -41.33 -0.34
C ILE A 585 -25.15 -40.99 -1.06
N GLU A 586 -25.60 -41.84 -1.98
CA GLU A 586 -26.85 -41.64 -2.71
C GLU A 586 -28.07 -41.61 -1.76
N SER A 587 -28.14 -42.54 -0.81
CA SER A 587 -29.23 -42.63 0.17
C SER A 587 -29.26 -41.44 1.14
N SER A 588 -28.10 -41.04 1.69
CA SER A 588 -28.00 -39.89 2.59
C SER A 588 -28.43 -38.59 1.92
N LEU A 589 -28.18 -38.45 0.62
CA LEU A 589 -28.63 -37.30 -0.15
C LEU A 589 -30.16 -37.30 -0.29
N GLN A 590 -30.76 -38.44 -0.65
CA GLN A 590 -32.21 -38.58 -0.79
C GLN A 590 -32.95 -38.31 0.52
N GLU A 591 -32.40 -38.77 1.65
CA GLU A 591 -33.00 -38.58 2.98
C GLU A 591 -32.99 -37.10 3.42
N LYS A 592 -31.90 -36.38 3.17
CA LYS A 592 -31.79 -34.95 3.48
C LYS A 592 -32.70 -34.07 2.62
N LEU A 593 -32.85 -34.41 1.34
CA LEU A 593 -33.76 -33.73 0.43
C LEU A 593 -35.24 -33.85 0.85
N GLN A 594 -35.60 -34.85 1.66
CA GLN A 594 -36.96 -35.03 2.18
C GLN A 594 -37.26 -34.20 3.45
N HIS A 595 -36.23 -33.75 4.18
CA HIS A 595 -36.37 -33.16 5.52
C HIS A 595 -36.02 -31.66 5.61
N ASP A 596 -35.45 -31.06 4.55
CA ASP A 596 -35.03 -29.66 4.55
C ASP A 596 -35.90 -28.78 3.61
N PRO A 597 -36.68 -27.81 4.14
CA PRO A 597 -37.55 -26.95 3.35
C PRO A 597 -36.80 -26.07 2.33
N ASP A 598 -35.55 -25.69 2.60
CA ASP A 598 -34.74 -24.86 1.69
C ASP A 598 -34.33 -25.63 0.41
N TYR A 599 -34.33 -26.96 0.45
CA TYR A 599 -34.09 -27.82 -0.71
C TYR A 599 -35.38 -28.28 -1.40
N SER A 600 -36.56 -28.00 -0.82
CA SER A 600 -37.84 -28.47 -1.36
C SER A 600 -38.25 -27.78 -2.66
N ASP A 601 -37.77 -26.55 -2.92
CA ASP A 601 -37.99 -25.84 -4.19
C ASP A 601 -37.16 -26.45 -5.35
N ALA A 602 -36.08 -27.18 -5.03
CA ALA A 602 -35.29 -27.97 -5.99
C ALA A 602 -35.96 -29.30 -6.39
N MET A 603 -37.04 -29.71 -5.70
CA MET A 603 -37.72 -30.98 -5.98
C MET A 603 -38.46 -30.96 -7.35
N ASN A 604 -38.88 -29.79 -7.84
CA ASN A 604 -39.63 -29.65 -9.10
C ASN A 604 -38.76 -29.32 -10.33
N ARG A 605 -37.48 -28.98 -10.11
CA ARG A 605 -36.49 -28.80 -11.17
C ARG A 605 -35.17 -29.31 -10.63
N VAL A 606 -34.62 -30.36 -11.26
CA VAL A 606 -33.22 -30.83 -11.08
C VAL A 606 -32.98 -31.96 -10.05
N SER A 607 -33.66 -33.11 -10.18
CA SER A 607 -33.20 -34.35 -9.49
C SER A 607 -31.87 -34.89 -10.08
N THR A 608 -31.61 -34.64 -11.36
CA THR A 608 -30.47 -35.21 -12.11
C THR A 608 -29.14 -34.46 -11.98
N LYS A 609 -29.10 -33.22 -11.45
CA LYS A 609 -27.82 -32.49 -11.23
C LYS A 609 -27.35 -32.46 -9.78
N LEU A 610 -28.19 -32.93 -8.84
CA LEU A 610 -27.85 -33.04 -7.42
C LEU A 610 -26.88 -34.21 -7.17
N PHE A 611 -27.12 -35.35 -7.80
CA PHE A 611 -26.25 -36.54 -7.76
C PHE A 611 -25.84 -36.93 -9.18
N LEU A 612 -24.58 -36.65 -9.54
CA LEU A 612 -24.01 -37.03 -10.83
C LEU A 612 -23.12 -38.29 -10.72
N GLY A 613 -23.07 -38.89 -9.52
CA GLY A 613 -22.21 -40.01 -9.16
C GLY A 613 -21.25 -39.64 -8.03
N VAL A 614 -20.06 -40.25 -8.05
CA VAL A 614 -19.00 -40.01 -7.07
C VAL A 614 -17.66 -39.72 -7.75
N THR A 615 -16.75 -39.12 -7.00
CA THR A 615 -15.34 -39.11 -7.35
C THR A 615 -14.59 -40.11 -6.47
N VAL A 616 -13.68 -40.87 -7.09
CA VAL A 616 -12.82 -41.85 -6.44
C VAL A 616 -11.40 -41.28 -6.38
N GLN A 617 -10.83 -41.25 -5.17
CA GLN A 617 -9.52 -40.65 -4.87
C GLN A 617 -8.70 -41.59 -3.98
N PRO A 618 -7.36 -41.65 -4.10
CA PRO A 618 -6.52 -42.39 -3.16
C PRO A 618 -6.62 -41.81 -1.75
N MET A 619 -6.58 -42.67 -0.73
CA MET A 619 -6.50 -42.24 0.67
C MET A 619 -5.09 -41.76 0.98
N VAL A 620 -4.88 -40.44 0.96
CA VAL A 620 -3.59 -39.83 1.28
C VAL A 620 -3.29 -39.95 2.78
N LYS A 621 -2.07 -40.35 3.13
CA LYS A 621 -1.62 -40.41 4.54
C LYS A 621 -1.59 -39.00 5.13
N MET A 622 -2.31 -38.78 6.23
CA MET A 622 -2.40 -37.51 6.97
C MET A 622 -1.14 -37.17 7.80
N ALA A 623 0.04 -37.61 7.35
CA ALA A 623 1.32 -37.28 7.97
C ALA A 623 1.79 -35.88 7.53
N GLY A 624 1.05 -34.84 7.94
CA GLY A 624 1.31 -33.45 7.56
C GLY A 624 0.52 -32.45 8.39
N TYR A 625 0.45 -31.22 7.90
CA TYR A 625 -0.40 -30.15 8.38
C TYR A 625 -1.48 -29.86 7.33
N GLU A 626 -2.70 -29.61 7.76
CA GLU A 626 -3.77 -29.12 6.89
C GLU A 626 -3.71 -27.60 6.84
N LEU A 627 -3.60 -27.05 5.63
CA LEU A 627 -3.57 -25.62 5.37
C LEU A 627 -4.81 -25.22 4.56
N ILE A 628 -5.19 -23.95 4.65
CA ILE A 628 -6.14 -23.33 3.74
C ILE A 628 -5.42 -22.28 2.91
N ILE A 629 -5.67 -22.30 1.61
CA ILE A 629 -5.29 -21.23 0.68
C ILE A 629 -6.54 -20.83 -0.07
N GLY A 630 -6.88 -19.54 -0.06
CA GLY A 630 -8.12 -19.08 -0.68
C GLY A 630 -8.01 -17.70 -1.28
N SER A 631 -9.04 -17.33 -2.03
CA SER A 631 -9.25 -15.97 -2.52
C SER A 631 -10.73 -15.63 -2.50
N SER A 632 -11.03 -14.42 -2.05
CA SER A 632 -12.38 -13.85 -2.05
C SER A 632 -12.34 -12.40 -2.51
N LEU A 633 -13.50 -11.75 -2.64
CA LEU A 633 -13.60 -10.35 -3.04
C LEU A 633 -13.85 -9.45 -1.84
N ASP A 634 -12.99 -8.45 -1.68
CA ASP A 634 -13.25 -7.28 -0.86
C ASP A 634 -13.92 -6.18 -1.69
N ALA A 635 -14.86 -5.46 -1.09
CA ALA A 635 -15.65 -4.45 -1.78
C ALA A 635 -14.85 -3.20 -2.19
N GLN A 636 -13.71 -2.92 -1.54
CA GLN A 636 -12.83 -1.79 -1.82
C GLN A 636 -11.56 -2.21 -2.60
N PHE A 637 -11.01 -3.38 -2.29
CA PHE A 637 -9.72 -3.83 -2.82
C PHE A 637 -9.81 -4.88 -3.94
N GLY A 638 -11.01 -5.43 -4.21
CA GLY A 638 -11.19 -6.50 -5.17
C GLY A 638 -10.66 -7.83 -4.64
N PRO A 639 -10.02 -8.68 -5.48
CA PRO A 639 -9.51 -9.98 -5.03
C PRO A 639 -8.48 -9.87 -3.90
N VAL A 640 -8.66 -10.67 -2.85
CA VAL A 640 -7.76 -10.80 -1.70
C VAL A 640 -7.43 -12.26 -1.46
N LEU A 641 -6.20 -12.54 -1.04
CA LEU A 641 -5.71 -13.90 -0.76
C LEU A 641 -5.78 -14.21 0.73
N LEU A 642 -6.01 -15.48 1.04
CA LEU A 642 -6.08 -16.06 2.37
C LEU A 642 -5.06 -17.19 2.51
N PHE A 643 -4.36 -17.25 3.64
CA PHE A 643 -3.50 -18.36 4.05
C PHE A 643 -3.72 -18.64 5.53
N GLY A 644 -3.77 -19.90 5.94
CA GLY A 644 -3.91 -20.22 7.36
C GLY A 644 -3.95 -21.71 7.67
N THR A 645 -4.30 -22.03 8.91
CA THR A 645 -4.63 -23.40 9.31
C THR A 645 -5.90 -23.86 8.59
N GLY A 646 -5.86 -25.03 7.96
CA GLY A 646 -6.99 -25.65 7.24
C GLY A 646 -7.78 -26.65 8.07
N GLY A 647 -8.69 -27.37 7.41
CA GLY A 647 -9.51 -28.41 8.03
C GLY A 647 -10.87 -27.91 8.51
N GLN A 648 -11.44 -28.56 9.54
CA GLN A 648 -12.78 -28.25 10.05
C GLN A 648 -12.80 -27.12 11.10
N LEU A 649 -11.66 -26.82 11.73
CA LEU A 649 -11.57 -25.89 12.86
C LEU A 649 -11.06 -24.49 12.46
N VAL A 650 -11.07 -24.16 11.17
CA VAL A 650 -10.58 -22.88 10.63
C VAL A 650 -11.27 -21.68 11.30
N GLU A 651 -12.60 -21.77 11.46
CA GLU A 651 -13.39 -20.70 12.08
C GLU A 651 -13.15 -20.56 13.59
N VAL A 652 -12.61 -21.58 14.25
CA VAL A 652 -12.42 -21.60 15.70
C VAL A 652 -11.07 -21.01 16.10
N PHE A 653 -10.00 -21.33 15.35
CA PHE A 653 -8.65 -20.89 15.70
C PHE A 653 -8.30 -19.48 15.20
N HIS A 654 -9.01 -18.98 14.19
CA HIS A 654 -8.74 -17.69 13.55
C HIS A 654 -7.26 -17.48 13.14
N ASP A 655 -6.52 -18.58 12.91
CA ASP A 655 -5.12 -18.55 12.48
C ASP A 655 -5.04 -18.34 10.97
N ARG A 656 -5.19 -17.08 10.55
CA ARG A 656 -5.21 -16.68 9.14
C ARG A 656 -4.44 -15.39 8.90
N ALA A 657 -3.90 -15.27 7.70
CA ALA A 657 -3.30 -14.06 7.16
C ALA A 657 -3.95 -13.70 5.82
N ILE A 658 -4.02 -12.40 5.55
CA ILE A 658 -4.58 -11.83 4.32
C ILE A 658 -3.51 -11.07 3.56
N ALA A 659 -3.54 -11.14 2.23
CA ALA A 659 -2.65 -10.37 1.37
C ALA A 659 -3.34 -9.95 0.07
N LEU A 660 -2.78 -8.94 -0.59
CA LEU A 660 -3.24 -8.49 -1.91
C LEU A 660 -2.42 -9.17 -3.02
N PRO A 661 -3.06 -9.72 -4.06
CA PRO A 661 -2.36 -10.18 -5.26
C PRO A 661 -1.86 -8.98 -6.10
N PRO A 662 -0.78 -9.13 -6.90
CA PRO A 662 0.05 -10.34 -7.04
C PRO A 662 1.02 -10.54 -5.86
N LEU A 663 1.33 -11.80 -5.56
CA LEU A 663 2.40 -12.19 -4.64
C LEU A 663 3.70 -12.50 -5.38
N ASN A 664 4.79 -12.31 -4.67
CA ASN A 664 6.08 -12.93 -4.95
C ASN A 664 6.49 -13.80 -3.75
N THR A 665 7.63 -14.49 -3.85
CA THR A 665 8.13 -15.40 -2.79
C THR A 665 8.33 -14.70 -1.44
N THR A 666 8.91 -13.50 -1.41
CA THR A 666 9.03 -12.68 -0.18
C THR A 666 7.68 -12.40 0.46
N LEU A 667 6.71 -11.95 -0.32
CA LEU A 667 5.38 -11.59 0.17
C LEU A 667 4.61 -12.83 0.63
N ALA A 668 4.74 -13.95 -0.07
CA ALA A 668 4.18 -15.23 0.32
C ALA A 668 4.76 -15.69 1.67
N ARG A 669 6.10 -15.66 1.83
CA ARG A 669 6.76 -15.99 3.10
C ARG A 669 6.24 -15.11 4.25
N ARG A 670 6.21 -13.79 4.05
CA ARG A 670 5.75 -12.83 5.06
C ARG A 670 4.27 -12.98 5.40
N MET A 671 3.44 -13.37 4.43
CA MET A 671 2.04 -13.72 4.67
C MET A 671 1.95 -14.93 5.59
N MET A 672 2.76 -15.97 5.35
CA MET A 672 2.78 -17.16 6.21
C MET A 672 3.33 -16.86 7.61
N GLU A 673 4.39 -16.04 7.73
CA GLU A 673 5.01 -15.65 9.01
C GLU A 673 4.04 -15.04 10.03
N GLN A 674 2.92 -14.48 9.56
CA GLN A 674 1.87 -13.90 10.40
C GLN A 674 1.00 -14.95 11.10
N THR A 675 1.09 -16.22 10.69
CA THR A 675 0.28 -17.32 11.25
C THR A 675 1.03 -18.10 12.32
N GLN A 676 0.29 -18.65 13.28
CA GLN A 676 0.82 -19.56 14.29
C GLN A 676 1.28 -20.87 13.67
N ILE A 677 0.55 -21.39 12.67
CA ILE A 677 0.91 -22.62 11.96
C ILE A 677 2.28 -22.55 11.32
N TYR A 678 2.75 -21.38 10.90
CA TYR A 678 4.09 -21.21 10.33
C TYR A 678 5.22 -21.61 11.29
N LYS A 679 5.03 -21.41 12.60
CA LYS A 679 5.98 -21.93 13.61
C LYS A 679 6.03 -23.45 13.61
N ALA A 680 4.89 -24.11 13.37
CA ALA A 680 4.81 -25.57 13.24
C ALA A 680 5.42 -26.07 11.92
N LEU A 681 5.24 -25.34 10.81
CA LEU A 681 5.81 -25.67 9.50
C LEU A 681 7.35 -25.71 9.50
N LYS A 682 8.00 -24.95 10.39
CA LYS A 682 9.47 -24.99 10.61
C LYS A 682 9.97 -26.26 11.32
N GLY A 683 9.07 -27.11 11.79
CA GLY A 683 9.40 -28.34 12.51
C GLY A 683 9.31 -28.17 14.02
N VAL A 684 8.46 -28.97 14.66
CA VAL A 684 8.22 -28.94 16.12
C VAL A 684 8.14 -30.37 16.65
N ARG A 685 8.71 -30.61 17.84
CA ARG A 685 8.62 -31.89 18.58
C ARG A 685 8.98 -33.13 17.74
N GLY A 686 10.08 -33.04 16.97
CA GLY A 686 10.61 -34.17 16.19
C GLY A 686 9.99 -34.36 14.80
N ARG A 687 8.99 -33.55 14.40
CA ARG A 687 8.55 -33.49 12.99
C ARG A 687 9.56 -32.71 12.14
N LYS A 688 9.80 -33.19 10.91
CA LYS A 688 10.58 -32.47 9.89
C LYS A 688 9.82 -31.21 9.44
N SER A 689 10.57 -30.20 9.02
CA SER A 689 10.00 -29.01 8.39
C SER A 689 9.31 -29.38 7.07
N VAL A 690 8.25 -28.65 6.75
CA VAL A 690 7.66 -28.66 5.40
C VAL A 690 8.63 -28.01 4.43
N ASP A 691 8.57 -28.36 3.14
CA ASP A 691 9.29 -27.63 2.10
C ASP A 691 8.67 -26.22 1.94
N LEU A 692 9.21 -25.27 2.70
CA LEU A 692 8.75 -23.87 2.72
C LEU A 692 8.97 -23.19 1.37
N ALA A 693 10.02 -23.53 0.63
CA ALA A 693 10.30 -22.93 -0.67
C ALA A 693 9.26 -23.37 -1.71
N ALA A 694 8.90 -24.66 -1.71
CA ALA A 694 7.82 -25.17 -2.55
C ALA A 694 6.45 -24.57 -2.18
N LEU A 695 6.20 -24.30 -0.89
CA LEU A 695 4.96 -23.68 -0.44
C LEU A 695 4.89 -22.19 -0.82
N GLU A 696 5.99 -21.45 -0.67
CA GLU A 696 6.11 -20.07 -1.17
C GLU A 696 5.82 -20.00 -2.66
N GLN A 697 6.36 -20.95 -3.42
CA GLN A 697 6.16 -21.07 -4.85
C GLN A 697 4.69 -21.36 -5.21
N LEU A 698 4.05 -22.29 -4.51
CA LEU A 698 2.64 -22.61 -4.69
C LEU A 698 1.76 -21.38 -4.42
N MET A 699 2.06 -20.59 -3.39
CA MET A 699 1.36 -19.34 -3.09
C MET A 699 1.49 -18.29 -4.20
N VAL A 700 2.66 -18.17 -4.83
CA VAL A 700 2.87 -17.27 -5.98
C VAL A 700 2.05 -17.72 -7.18
N VAL A 701 2.07 -19.02 -7.49
CA VAL A 701 1.29 -19.61 -8.58
C VAL A 701 -0.23 -19.43 -8.34
N PHE A 702 -0.69 -19.68 -7.12
CA PHE A 702 -2.08 -19.45 -6.73
C PHE A 702 -2.47 -17.97 -6.88
N SER A 703 -1.58 -17.06 -6.46
CA SER A 703 -1.79 -15.62 -6.68
C SER A 703 -1.88 -15.26 -8.15
N GLN A 704 -1.09 -15.88 -9.03
CA GLN A 704 -1.13 -15.65 -10.46
C GLN A 704 -2.44 -16.16 -11.08
N LEU A 705 -2.92 -17.34 -10.65
CA LEU A 705 -4.23 -17.89 -11.04
C LEU A 705 -5.34 -16.87 -10.76
N VAL A 706 -5.38 -16.31 -9.55
CA VAL A 706 -6.38 -15.30 -9.14
C VAL A 706 -6.29 -14.03 -9.99
N VAL A 707 -5.07 -13.58 -10.32
CA VAL A 707 -4.85 -12.39 -11.16
C VAL A 707 -5.31 -12.60 -12.60
N GLU A 708 -5.01 -13.76 -13.18
CA GLU A 708 -5.33 -14.07 -14.57
C GLU A 708 -6.82 -14.43 -14.75
N GLN A 709 -7.39 -15.21 -13.83
CA GLN A 709 -8.74 -15.77 -13.94
C GLN A 709 -9.80 -14.90 -13.26
N ARG A 710 -9.99 -13.68 -13.77
CA ARG A 710 -10.93 -12.67 -13.22
C ARG A 710 -12.41 -13.10 -13.19
N TRP A 711 -12.77 -14.18 -13.88
CA TRP A 711 -14.13 -14.74 -13.81
C TRP A 711 -14.40 -15.53 -12.53
N ILE A 712 -13.35 -15.90 -11.80
CA ILE A 712 -13.44 -16.54 -10.50
C ILE A 712 -13.75 -15.46 -9.46
N LYS A 713 -14.90 -15.62 -8.80
CA LYS A 713 -15.35 -14.79 -7.68
C LYS A 713 -14.73 -15.24 -6.35
N GLU A 714 -14.62 -16.55 -6.15
CA GLU A 714 -14.10 -17.17 -4.94
C GLU A 714 -13.39 -18.47 -5.30
N ILE A 715 -12.25 -18.75 -4.66
CA ILE A 715 -11.53 -20.01 -4.83
C ILE A 715 -10.89 -20.42 -3.52
N ASP A 716 -11.11 -21.66 -3.09
CA ASP A 716 -10.53 -22.20 -1.86
C ASP A 716 -9.92 -23.58 -2.10
N ILE A 717 -8.73 -23.80 -1.54
CA ILE A 717 -8.07 -25.09 -1.36
C ILE A 717 -8.14 -25.41 0.12
N ASN A 718 -9.06 -26.27 0.52
CA ASN A 718 -9.22 -26.67 1.92
C ASN A 718 -9.65 -28.15 2.05
N PRO A 719 -8.78 -29.07 2.51
CA PRO A 719 -7.41 -28.81 2.95
C PRO A 719 -6.38 -28.92 1.80
N LEU A 720 -5.36 -28.06 1.85
CA LEU A 720 -4.04 -28.33 1.26
C LEU A 720 -3.22 -29.10 2.30
N LEU A 721 -2.86 -30.36 2.00
CA LEU A 721 -1.98 -31.13 2.87
C LEU A 721 -0.53 -30.75 2.60
N ALA A 722 0.17 -30.32 3.65
CA ALA A 722 1.58 -29.95 3.60
C ALA A 722 2.43 -30.85 4.50
N SER A 723 3.40 -31.54 3.92
CA SER A 723 4.37 -32.38 4.62
C SER A 723 5.80 -32.10 4.16
N SER A 724 6.79 -32.77 4.75
CA SER A 724 8.18 -32.70 4.29
C SER A 724 8.42 -33.37 2.93
N GLU A 725 7.45 -34.13 2.42
CA GLU A 725 7.59 -34.92 1.19
C GLU A 725 6.68 -34.41 0.06
N GLN A 726 5.54 -33.81 0.38
CA GLN A 726 4.56 -33.39 -0.61
C GLN A 726 3.71 -32.20 -0.16
N LEU A 727 3.28 -31.41 -1.14
CA LEU A 727 2.19 -30.44 -1.06
C LEU A 727 1.09 -30.93 -2.00
N ILE A 728 -0.12 -31.16 -1.49
CA ILE A 728 -1.21 -31.74 -2.30
C ILE A 728 -2.58 -31.21 -1.89
N ALA A 729 -3.32 -30.68 -2.86
CA ALA A 729 -4.69 -30.22 -2.66
C ALA A 729 -5.64 -31.41 -2.60
N LEU A 730 -6.26 -31.61 -1.43
CA LEU A 730 -7.20 -32.72 -1.19
C LEU A 730 -8.63 -32.34 -1.58
N ASP A 731 -8.98 -31.07 -1.45
CA ASP A 731 -10.24 -30.48 -1.92
C ASP A 731 -10.01 -29.12 -2.55
N ALA A 732 -10.94 -28.73 -3.42
CA ALA A 732 -10.93 -27.45 -4.10
C ALA A 732 -12.36 -27.00 -4.41
N ARG A 733 -12.63 -25.70 -4.21
CA ARG A 733 -13.91 -25.08 -4.48
C ARG A 733 -13.68 -23.80 -5.30
N ILE A 734 -14.40 -23.65 -6.41
CA ILE A 734 -14.36 -22.44 -7.23
C ILE A 734 -15.78 -21.96 -7.49
N ILE A 735 -16.01 -20.68 -7.23
CA ILE A 735 -17.24 -19.95 -7.54
C ILE A 735 -16.91 -18.90 -8.59
N LEU A 736 -17.72 -18.84 -9.65
CA LEU A 736 -17.65 -17.87 -10.72
C LEU A 736 -18.59 -16.69 -10.45
N HIS A 737 -18.33 -15.57 -11.12
CA HIS A 737 -19.29 -14.47 -11.21
C HIS A 737 -20.58 -14.91 -11.93
N GLU A 738 -21.68 -14.21 -11.63
CA GLU A 738 -22.96 -14.45 -12.29
C GLU A 738 -22.84 -14.41 -13.82
N PRO A 739 -23.53 -15.28 -14.57
CA PRO A 739 -23.35 -15.38 -16.02
C PRO A 739 -23.62 -14.07 -16.79
N ASN A 740 -24.47 -13.20 -16.26
CA ASN A 740 -24.84 -11.89 -16.83
C ASN A 740 -23.76 -10.80 -16.68
N VAL A 741 -22.75 -11.00 -15.83
CA VAL A 741 -21.67 -10.03 -15.59
C VAL A 741 -20.81 -9.89 -16.83
N LYS A 742 -20.63 -8.64 -17.29
CA LYS A 742 -19.75 -8.31 -18.41
C LYS A 742 -18.30 -8.21 -17.94
N GLN A 743 -17.35 -8.41 -18.86
CA GLN A 743 -15.93 -8.32 -18.55
C GLN A 743 -15.52 -6.93 -18.00
N SER A 744 -16.19 -5.86 -18.43
CA SER A 744 -15.99 -4.49 -17.94
C SER A 744 -16.45 -4.27 -16.50
N GLU A 745 -17.37 -5.10 -16.01
CA GLU A 745 -17.98 -5.02 -14.67
C GLU A 745 -17.22 -5.89 -13.65
N LEU A 746 -16.30 -6.74 -14.12
CA LEU A 746 -15.48 -7.55 -13.22
C LEU A 746 -14.65 -6.66 -12.28
N PRO A 747 -14.51 -7.05 -11.00
CA PRO A 747 -13.67 -6.35 -10.05
C PRO A 747 -12.26 -6.10 -10.61
N LYS A 748 -11.74 -4.90 -10.36
CA LYS A 748 -10.36 -4.54 -10.70
C LYS A 748 -9.47 -4.90 -9.51
N LEU A 749 -8.24 -5.31 -9.81
CA LEU A 749 -7.21 -5.51 -8.80
C LEU A 749 -6.80 -4.15 -8.22
N ALA A 750 -6.60 -4.08 -6.90
CA ALA A 750 -6.07 -2.88 -6.25
C ALA A 750 -4.62 -2.58 -6.66
N ILE A 751 -3.86 -3.59 -7.10
CA ILE A 751 -2.49 -3.47 -7.59
C ILE A 751 -2.45 -3.95 -9.03
N ARG A 752 -1.85 -3.16 -9.92
CA ARG A 752 -1.70 -3.57 -11.33
C ARG A 752 -0.72 -4.74 -11.43
N PRO A 753 -1.11 -5.87 -12.05
CA PRO A 753 -0.19 -6.98 -12.28
C PRO A 753 0.84 -6.64 -13.36
N TYR A 754 1.87 -7.48 -13.47
CA TYR A 754 2.87 -7.35 -14.53
C TYR A 754 2.20 -7.39 -15.92
N PRO A 755 2.42 -6.36 -16.78
CA PRO A 755 1.70 -6.25 -18.04
C PRO A 755 2.33 -7.16 -19.12
N THR A 756 1.98 -8.44 -19.07
CA THR A 756 2.49 -9.49 -19.98
C THR A 756 2.22 -9.20 -21.45
N GLN A 757 1.18 -8.41 -21.77
CA GLN A 757 0.84 -8.04 -23.15
C GLN A 757 1.94 -7.23 -23.86
N TYR A 758 2.86 -6.61 -23.12
CA TYR A 758 3.98 -5.84 -23.69
C TYR A 758 5.26 -6.67 -23.84
N VAL A 759 5.21 -7.98 -23.58
CA VAL A 759 6.33 -8.90 -23.80
C VAL A 759 6.31 -9.38 -25.25
N SER A 760 7.36 -9.09 -26.01
CA SER A 760 7.52 -9.68 -27.34
C SER A 760 8.97 -9.77 -27.79
N ASN A 761 9.23 -10.74 -28.66
CA ASN A 761 10.53 -10.94 -29.29
C ASN A 761 10.71 -9.94 -30.44
N TRP A 762 11.94 -9.44 -30.59
CA TRP A 762 12.33 -8.54 -31.68
C TRP A 762 13.77 -8.87 -32.12
N THR A 763 14.13 -8.46 -33.33
CA THR A 763 15.46 -8.72 -33.88
C THR A 763 16.13 -7.41 -34.23
N MET A 764 17.35 -7.22 -33.72
CA MET A 764 18.18 -6.06 -34.02
C MET A 764 18.59 -6.03 -35.50
N LYS A 765 19.04 -4.87 -36.00
CA LYS A 765 19.48 -4.73 -37.39
C LYS A 765 20.63 -5.67 -37.77
N ASP A 766 21.47 -6.05 -36.81
CA ASP A 766 22.57 -7.01 -36.98
C ASP A 766 22.13 -8.49 -36.92
N GLY A 767 20.83 -8.75 -36.75
CA GLY A 767 20.27 -10.10 -36.65
C GLY A 767 20.21 -10.66 -35.23
N THR A 768 20.69 -9.93 -34.22
CA THR A 768 20.68 -10.39 -32.82
C THR A 768 19.24 -10.48 -32.29
N PRO A 769 18.79 -11.65 -31.78
CA PRO A 769 17.48 -11.78 -31.15
C PRO A 769 17.49 -11.16 -29.76
N VAL A 770 16.43 -10.40 -29.46
CA VAL A 770 16.21 -9.77 -28.16
C VAL A 770 14.75 -9.89 -27.75
N THR A 771 14.50 -9.85 -26.45
CA THR A 771 13.16 -9.80 -25.87
C THR A 771 12.94 -8.41 -25.31
N ILE A 772 11.88 -7.74 -25.76
CA ILE A 772 11.48 -6.46 -25.18
C ILE A 772 10.30 -6.74 -24.25
N ARG A 773 10.45 -6.33 -22.99
CA ARG A 773 9.47 -6.60 -21.94
C ARG A 773 9.44 -5.48 -20.91
N PRO A 774 8.35 -5.33 -20.13
CA PRO A 774 8.38 -4.47 -18.95
C PRO A 774 9.49 -4.88 -17.98
N ILE A 775 10.09 -3.89 -17.32
CA ILE A 775 11.07 -4.09 -16.25
C ILE A 775 10.42 -4.82 -15.10
N ARG A 776 11.19 -5.62 -14.37
CA ARG A 776 10.78 -6.28 -13.14
C ARG A 776 11.66 -5.84 -11.98
N PRO A 777 11.17 -5.91 -10.73
CA PRO A 777 12.01 -5.69 -9.56
C PRO A 777 13.30 -6.53 -9.57
N GLU A 778 13.22 -7.77 -10.04
CA GLU A 778 14.33 -8.73 -10.26
C GLU A 778 15.46 -8.23 -11.17
N ASP A 779 15.20 -7.23 -12.00
CA ASP A 779 16.17 -6.72 -12.97
C ASP A 779 17.24 -5.83 -12.31
N GLU A 780 17.16 -5.54 -11.00
CA GLU A 780 18.13 -4.69 -10.29
C GLU A 780 19.59 -5.13 -10.50
N PRO A 781 19.98 -6.42 -10.36
CA PRO A 781 21.34 -6.86 -10.68
C PRO A 781 21.72 -6.69 -12.16
N LEU A 782 20.77 -6.88 -13.08
CA LEU A 782 20.99 -6.68 -14.52
C LEU A 782 21.20 -5.20 -14.84
N MET A 783 20.46 -4.32 -14.16
CA MET A 783 20.60 -2.87 -14.25
C MET A 783 21.94 -2.36 -13.71
N VAL A 784 22.49 -3.00 -12.67
CA VAL A 784 23.87 -2.74 -12.22
C VAL A 784 24.86 -2.99 -13.36
N GLN A 785 24.75 -4.15 -14.04
CA GLN A 785 25.64 -4.47 -15.15
C GLN A 785 25.43 -3.53 -16.33
N PHE A 786 24.18 -3.22 -16.69
CA PHE A 786 23.86 -2.26 -17.74
C PHE A 786 24.52 -0.90 -17.48
N HIS A 787 24.42 -0.35 -16.26
CA HIS A 787 25.03 0.93 -15.93
C HIS A 787 26.56 0.94 -16.01
N LYS A 788 27.23 -0.21 -15.83
CA LYS A 788 28.69 -0.32 -16.05
C LYS A 788 29.07 -0.21 -17.53
N THR A 789 28.16 -0.51 -18.45
CA THR A 789 28.40 -0.42 -19.90
C THR A 789 28.23 1.00 -20.46
N LEU A 790 27.62 1.92 -19.70
CA LEU A 790 27.31 3.28 -20.18
C LEU A 790 28.52 4.21 -20.09
N SER A 791 28.79 4.92 -21.19
CA SER A 791 29.74 6.04 -21.23
C SER A 791 29.26 7.24 -20.41
N GLU A 792 30.19 8.11 -20.00
CA GLU A 792 29.86 9.37 -19.32
C GLU A 792 28.95 10.27 -20.19
N GLN A 793 29.13 10.23 -21.51
CA GLN A 793 28.30 10.97 -22.45
C GLN A 793 26.86 10.45 -22.46
N SER A 794 26.64 9.14 -22.53
CA SER A 794 25.30 8.54 -22.47
C SER A 794 24.61 8.81 -21.13
N VAL A 795 25.37 8.84 -20.03
CA VAL A 795 24.88 9.24 -18.69
C VAL A 795 24.48 10.72 -18.68
N TYR A 796 25.33 11.61 -19.18
CA TYR A 796 25.05 13.04 -19.25
C TYR A 796 23.81 13.34 -20.10
N PHE A 797 23.70 12.72 -21.27
CA PHE A 797 22.52 12.87 -22.15
C PHE A 797 21.24 12.35 -21.53
N ARG A 798 21.30 11.34 -20.66
CA ARG A 798 20.12 10.80 -19.98
C ARG A 798 19.70 11.61 -18.75
N TYR A 799 20.67 12.09 -17.98
CA TYR A 799 20.43 12.66 -16.64
C TYR A 799 20.67 14.16 -16.54
N PHE A 800 21.14 14.81 -17.61
CA PHE A 800 21.45 16.24 -17.68
C PHE A 800 22.62 16.67 -16.76
N HIS A 801 23.21 15.73 -16.04
CA HIS A 801 24.38 15.90 -15.21
C HIS A 801 25.15 14.57 -15.09
N LEU A 802 26.43 14.66 -14.70
CA LEU A 802 27.26 13.49 -14.47
C LEU A 802 26.95 12.86 -13.11
N ILE A 803 26.59 11.58 -13.11
CA ILE A 803 26.37 10.79 -11.89
C ILE A 803 27.47 9.73 -11.79
N LYS A 804 28.20 9.72 -10.67
CA LYS A 804 29.24 8.72 -10.39
C LYS A 804 28.66 7.31 -10.44
N LEU A 805 29.40 6.34 -10.98
CA LEU A 805 28.95 4.96 -11.11
C LEU A 805 28.44 4.38 -9.79
N GLN A 806 29.16 4.61 -8.67
CA GLN A 806 28.76 4.16 -7.32
C GLN A 806 27.35 4.62 -6.92
N SER A 807 26.96 5.83 -7.30
CA SER A 807 25.64 6.39 -7.02
C SER A 807 24.60 5.84 -8.00
N ARG A 808 25.00 5.60 -9.27
CA ARG A 808 24.11 4.98 -10.28
C ARG A 808 23.73 3.55 -9.92
N VAL A 809 24.68 2.78 -9.36
CA VAL A 809 24.50 1.37 -8.99
C VAL A 809 24.15 1.14 -7.52
N ALA A 810 23.83 2.21 -6.77
CA ALA A 810 23.40 2.08 -5.40
C ALA A 810 22.08 1.28 -5.34
N HIS A 811 22.03 0.24 -4.51
CA HIS A 811 20.87 -0.65 -4.37
C HIS A 811 19.57 0.14 -4.10
N GLU A 812 19.57 1.04 -3.12
CA GLU A 812 18.39 1.87 -2.78
C GLU A 812 17.85 2.67 -3.96
N ARG A 813 18.72 3.13 -4.88
CA ARG A 813 18.33 3.85 -6.09
C ARG A 813 17.80 2.90 -7.14
N LEU A 814 18.49 1.80 -7.43
CA LEU A 814 18.09 0.88 -8.48
C LEU A 814 16.81 0.12 -8.13
N THR A 815 16.57 -0.23 -6.87
CA THR A 815 15.31 -0.86 -6.45
C THR A 815 14.12 0.06 -6.75
N ARG A 816 14.25 1.38 -6.57
CA ARG A 816 13.21 2.36 -6.97
C ARG A 816 13.02 2.45 -8.48
N ILE A 817 14.08 2.26 -9.25
CA ILE A 817 14.04 2.29 -10.71
C ILE A 817 13.43 1.00 -11.27
N CYS A 818 13.73 -0.15 -10.70
CA CYS A 818 13.21 -1.43 -11.19
C CYS A 818 11.80 -1.74 -10.66
N PHE A 819 11.50 -1.39 -9.41
CA PHE A 819 10.20 -1.67 -8.79
C PHE A 819 9.19 -0.55 -9.03
N ILE A 820 8.81 -0.37 -10.30
CA ILE A 820 7.87 0.67 -10.71
C ILE A 820 6.41 0.33 -10.41
N ASP A 821 5.56 1.35 -10.41
CA ASP A 821 4.12 1.18 -10.48
C ASP A 821 3.63 1.16 -11.93
N TYR A 822 3.23 -0.01 -12.42
CA TYR A 822 2.74 -0.15 -13.80
C TYR A 822 1.49 0.68 -14.11
N ASP A 823 0.74 1.19 -13.12
CA ASP A 823 -0.37 2.10 -13.37
C ASP A 823 0.08 3.53 -13.72
N ARG A 824 1.27 3.91 -13.25
CA ARG A 824 1.85 5.26 -13.36
C ARG A 824 2.99 5.33 -14.35
N GLU A 825 3.83 4.30 -14.37
CA GLU A 825 5.04 4.21 -15.19
C GLU A 825 5.11 2.87 -15.91
N ILE A 826 5.54 2.90 -17.17
CA ILE A 826 5.92 1.69 -17.91
C ILE A 826 7.37 1.88 -18.35
N ALA A 827 8.27 1.07 -17.81
CA ALA A 827 9.63 0.95 -18.31
C ALA A 827 9.78 -0.36 -19.05
N LEU A 828 10.18 -0.29 -20.32
CA LEU A 828 10.50 -1.41 -21.18
C LEU A 828 12.01 -1.61 -21.19
N VAL A 829 12.46 -2.84 -20.93
CA VAL A 829 13.85 -3.27 -21.05
C VAL A 829 14.02 -4.10 -22.32
N VAL A 830 15.17 -3.94 -22.96
CA VAL A 830 15.61 -4.81 -24.06
C VAL A 830 16.59 -5.81 -23.48
N GLU A 831 16.13 -7.04 -23.34
CA GLU A 831 16.88 -8.16 -22.79
C GLU A 831 17.49 -9.00 -23.91
N HIS A 832 18.76 -9.33 -23.77
CA HIS A 832 19.45 -10.30 -24.62
C HIS A 832 19.92 -11.47 -23.76
N GLN A 833 19.68 -12.68 -24.23
CA GLN A 833 20.20 -13.90 -23.61
C GLN A 833 21.37 -14.38 -24.46
N ASN A 834 22.56 -14.40 -23.87
CA ASN A 834 23.73 -14.90 -24.56
C ASN A 834 23.56 -16.42 -24.81
N PRO A 835 23.60 -16.88 -26.08
CA PRO A 835 23.35 -18.27 -26.41
C PRO A 835 24.41 -19.24 -25.88
N GLU A 836 25.65 -18.78 -25.67
CA GLU A 836 26.77 -19.61 -25.20
C GLU A 836 26.80 -19.73 -23.67
N THR A 837 26.61 -18.62 -22.96
CA THR A 837 26.72 -18.58 -21.49
C THR A 837 25.37 -18.68 -20.78
N GLN A 838 24.26 -18.61 -21.52
CA GLN A 838 22.89 -18.51 -21.00
C GLN A 838 22.66 -17.32 -20.06
N THR A 839 23.58 -16.35 -20.02
CA THR A 839 23.47 -15.17 -19.16
C THR A 839 22.56 -14.13 -19.81
N ARG A 840 21.66 -13.55 -19.01
CA ARG A 840 20.79 -12.44 -19.43
C ARG A 840 21.51 -11.11 -19.24
N GLU A 841 21.31 -10.18 -20.16
CA GLU A 841 21.80 -8.80 -20.06
C GLU A 841 20.76 -7.80 -20.58
N ILE A 842 20.73 -6.61 -19.97
CA ILE A 842 19.90 -5.49 -20.43
C ILE A 842 20.75 -4.61 -21.35
N LEU A 843 20.24 -4.33 -22.56
CA LEU A 843 20.91 -3.53 -23.58
C LEU A 843 20.38 -2.11 -23.69
N ALA A 844 19.11 -1.89 -23.31
CA ALA A 844 18.47 -0.58 -23.34
C ALA A 844 17.26 -0.53 -22.41
N VAL A 845 16.90 0.68 -22.01
CA VAL A 845 15.71 0.97 -21.20
C VAL A 845 14.98 2.17 -21.78
N GLY A 846 13.68 2.01 -22.05
CA GLY A 846 12.77 3.08 -22.40
C GLY A 846 11.70 3.22 -21.33
N ARG A 847 11.50 4.40 -20.76
CA ARG A 847 10.50 4.67 -19.73
C ARG A 847 9.46 5.65 -20.24
N LEU A 848 8.21 5.42 -19.88
CA LEU A 848 7.07 6.32 -20.01
C LEU A 848 6.49 6.52 -18.61
N SER A 849 6.39 7.76 -18.12
CA SER A 849 5.70 8.05 -16.85
C SER A 849 4.64 9.13 -16.98
N LYS A 850 3.45 8.84 -16.46
CA LYS A 850 2.28 9.71 -16.47
C LYS A 850 2.46 10.91 -15.55
N ILE A 851 2.14 12.11 -16.02
CA ILE A 851 2.12 13.33 -15.21
C ILE A 851 0.91 13.30 -14.28
N HIS A 852 1.11 13.55 -12.99
CA HIS A 852 0.07 13.48 -11.96
C HIS A 852 -1.12 14.41 -12.27
N GLY A 853 -2.34 13.88 -12.15
CA GLY A 853 -3.57 14.65 -12.38
C GLY A 853 -3.83 15.04 -13.84
N THR A 854 -3.11 14.45 -14.82
CA THR A 854 -3.30 14.74 -16.25
C THR A 854 -3.34 13.45 -17.09
N SER A 855 -3.79 13.57 -18.34
CA SER A 855 -3.70 12.52 -19.37
C SER A 855 -2.43 12.65 -20.23
N GLU A 856 -1.38 13.27 -19.67
CA GLU A 856 -0.11 13.51 -20.35
C GLU A 856 0.98 12.61 -19.74
N ALA A 857 1.99 12.24 -20.53
CA ALA A 857 3.14 11.49 -20.03
C ALA A 857 4.45 12.00 -20.59
N GLU A 858 5.54 11.61 -19.93
CA GLU A 858 6.89 11.87 -20.38
C GLU A 858 7.60 10.57 -20.69
N PHE A 859 8.46 10.60 -21.71
CA PHE A 859 9.32 9.47 -22.01
C PHE A 859 10.80 9.80 -21.84
N ALA A 860 11.58 8.76 -21.57
CA ALA A 860 13.03 8.84 -21.56
C ALA A 860 13.66 7.51 -21.97
N ILE A 861 14.72 7.55 -22.78
CA ILE A 861 15.36 6.35 -23.34
C ILE A 861 16.86 6.41 -23.08
N VAL A 862 17.45 5.27 -22.76
CA VAL A 862 18.90 5.07 -22.70
C VAL A 862 19.24 3.74 -23.37
N VAL A 863 20.25 3.75 -24.24
CA VAL A 863 20.73 2.59 -24.99
C VAL A 863 22.22 2.42 -24.72
N SER A 864 22.66 1.20 -24.42
CA SER A 864 24.08 0.87 -24.22
C SER A 864 24.90 1.29 -25.44
N ASP A 865 26.05 1.92 -25.22
CA ASP A 865 26.88 2.49 -26.28
C ASP A 865 27.22 1.46 -27.38
N ARG A 866 27.46 0.20 -27.00
CA ARG A 866 27.76 -0.91 -27.93
C ARG A 866 26.60 -1.30 -28.85
N CYS A 867 25.37 -0.93 -28.52
CA CYS A 867 24.14 -1.29 -29.25
C CYS A 867 23.47 -0.08 -29.92
N GLN A 868 24.09 1.10 -29.88
CA GLN A 868 23.56 2.28 -30.56
C GLN A 868 23.55 2.06 -32.08
N CYS A 869 22.69 2.80 -32.79
CA CYS A 869 22.45 2.68 -34.24
C CYS A 869 21.82 1.35 -34.72
N GLN A 870 21.58 0.37 -33.85
CA GLN A 870 20.94 -0.93 -34.17
C GLN A 870 19.41 -0.89 -34.24
N GLY A 871 18.79 0.31 -34.18
CA GLY A 871 17.33 0.49 -34.27
C GLY A 871 16.57 0.41 -32.94
N ILE A 872 17.24 -0.01 -31.86
CA ILE A 872 16.63 -0.20 -30.52
C ILE A 872 15.90 1.05 -30.02
N GLY A 873 16.51 2.23 -30.11
CA GLY A 873 15.89 3.47 -29.60
C GLY A 873 14.59 3.83 -30.32
N THR A 874 14.52 3.60 -31.64
CA THR A 874 13.29 3.82 -32.41
C THR A 874 12.21 2.81 -32.05
N GLU A 875 12.57 1.52 -31.94
CA GLU A 875 11.63 0.46 -31.57
C GLU A 875 11.06 0.67 -30.16
N LEU A 876 11.91 1.04 -29.19
CA LEU A 876 11.46 1.35 -27.83
C LEU A 876 10.47 2.52 -27.83
N LEU A 877 10.79 3.63 -28.51
CA LEU A 877 9.88 4.78 -28.55
C LEU A 877 8.56 4.42 -29.22
N GLN A 878 8.59 3.65 -30.33
CA GLN A 878 7.37 3.18 -30.99
C GLN A 878 6.50 2.32 -30.06
N ARG A 879 7.10 1.45 -29.25
CA ARG A 879 6.35 0.66 -28.25
C ARG A 879 5.79 1.52 -27.13
N LEU A 880 6.53 2.54 -26.68
CA LEU A 880 6.00 3.50 -25.70
C LEU A 880 4.82 4.31 -26.27
N LEU A 881 4.80 4.61 -27.57
CA LEU A 881 3.64 5.20 -28.25
C LEU A 881 2.43 4.24 -28.23
N GLN A 882 2.64 2.95 -28.52
CA GLN A 882 1.57 1.95 -28.43
C GLN A 882 1.02 1.84 -27.00
N VAL A 883 1.91 1.75 -26.00
CA VAL A 883 1.51 1.77 -24.59
C VAL A 883 0.69 3.02 -24.28
N SER A 884 1.06 4.17 -24.82
CA SER A 884 0.34 5.42 -24.57
C SER A 884 -1.07 5.44 -25.16
N GLN A 885 -1.29 4.79 -26.30
CA GLN A 885 -2.62 4.58 -26.88
C GLN A 885 -3.45 3.62 -26.03
N ASP A 886 -2.85 2.50 -25.59
CA ASP A 886 -3.52 1.52 -24.73
C ASP A 886 -3.91 2.12 -23.36
N GLU A 887 -3.11 3.07 -22.86
CA GLU A 887 -3.34 3.83 -21.63
C GLU A 887 -4.23 5.09 -21.82
N GLN A 888 -4.71 5.35 -23.04
CA GLN A 888 -5.58 6.50 -23.38
C GLN A 888 -4.97 7.85 -22.99
N LEU A 889 -3.68 8.02 -23.25
CA LEU A 889 -3.00 9.31 -23.06
C LEU A 889 -3.28 10.24 -24.24
N ASN A 890 -3.35 11.55 -23.97
CA ASN A 890 -3.61 12.55 -25.02
C ASN A 890 -2.33 13.14 -25.59
N LYS A 891 -1.25 13.18 -24.79
CA LYS A 891 0.00 13.85 -25.16
C LYS A 891 1.21 13.21 -24.51
N ILE A 892 2.30 13.13 -25.26
CA ILE A 892 3.60 12.68 -24.76
C ILE A 892 4.65 13.76 -25.00
N THR A 893 5.50 13.99 -24.00
CA THR A 893 6.61 14.95 -24.09
C THR A 893 7.95 14.37 -23.65
N ALA A 894 9.06 14.98 -24.05
CA ALA A 894 10.37 14.72 -23.48
C ALA A 894 11.25 15.97 -23.58
N ASP A 895 11.98 16.26 -22.52
CA ASP A 895 13.04 17.26 -22.53
C ASP A 895 14.34 16.57 -22.97
N ILE A 896 15.04 17.17 -23.94
CA ILE A 896 16.21 16.59 -24.61
C ILE A 896 17.29 17.67 -24.69
N LEU A 897 18.54 17.34 -24.33
CA LEU A 897 19.65 18.27 -24.53
C LEU A 897 19.84 18.61 -26.02
N VAL A 898 20.13 19.88 -26.32
CA VAL A 898 20.35 20.37 -27.69
C VAL A 898 21.45 19.59 -28.42
N ASP A 899 22.47 19.12 -27.69
CA ASP A 899 23.58 18.34 -28.25
C ASP A 899 23.23 16.86 -28.53
N ASN A 900 22.08 16.37 -28.07
CA ASN A 900 21.65 14.99 -28.27
C ASN A 900 20.90 14.82 -29.61
N TYR A 901 21.62 15.05 -30.72
CA TYR A 901 21.08 14.91 -32.08
C TYR A 901 20.54 13.50 -32.39
N GLY A 902 21.08 12.47 -31.73
CA GLY A 902 20.62 11.09 -31.91
C GLY A 902 19.17 10.91 -31.45
N MET A 903 18.84 11.41 -30.26
CA MET A 903 17.48 11.33 -29.72
C MET A 903 16.52 12.25 -30.49
N GLN A 904 16.96 13.44 -30.89
CA GLN A 904 16.15 14.36 -31.72
C GLN A 904 15.73 13.69 -33.04
N LYS A 905 16.66 13.05 -33.76
CA LYS A 905 16.36 12.30 -35.01
C LYS A 905 15.39 11.14 -34.79
N VAL A 906 15.49 10.44 -33.66
CA VAL A 906 14.55 9.36 -33.32
C VAL A 906 13.14 9.92 -33.09
N CYS A 907 13.01 11.08 -32.44
CA CYS A 907 11.74 11.77 -32.22
C CYS A 907 11.14 12.25 -33.54
N GLU A 908 11.91 12.94 -34.38
CA GLU A 908 11.47 13.44 -35.70
C GLU A 908 10.97 12.31 -36.59
N LYS A 909 11.68 11.17 -36.60
CA LYS A 909 11.30 9.99 -37.39
C LYS A 909 9.93 9.41 -36.98
N LEU A 910 9.53 9.57 -35.72
CA LEU A 910 8.26 9.11 -35.18
C LEU A 910 7.21 10.24 -35.08
N GLY A 911 7.46 11.39 -35.72
CA GLY A 911 6.47 12.46 -35.86
C GLY A 911 6.37 13.45 -34.70
N PHE A 912 7.33 13.44 -33.78
CA PHE A 912 7.37 14.45 -32.71
C PHE A 912 7.74 15.82 -33.27
N ARG A 913 7.12 16.86 -32.72
CA ARG A 913 7.51 18.26 -32.92
C ARG A 913 8.57 18.64 -31.90
N ILE A 914 9.65 19.26 -32.35
CA ILE A 914 10.74 19.73 -31.49
C ILE A 914 10.64 21.25 -31.36
N GLU A 915 10.54 21.75 -30.13
CA GLU A 915 10.41 23.17 -29.80
C GLU A 915 11.54 23.61 -28.87
N CYS A 916 12.06 24.81 -29.08
CA CYS A 916 13.02 25.40 -28.14
C CYS A 916 12.32 25.75 -26.83
N THR A 917 12.98 25.49 -25.71
CA THR A 917 12.50 25.90 -24.38
C THR A 917 13.10 27.24 -23.95
N ASP A 918 12.67 27.77 -22.81
CA ASP A 918 13.27 28.96 -22.21
C ASP A 918 14.73 28.71 -21.77
N ASP A 919 15.12 27.44 -21.59
CA ASP A 919 16.50 27.03 -21.37
C ASP A 919 17.18 26.75 -22.72
N PRO A 920 18.21 27.53 -23.12
CA PRO A 920 18.88 27.36 -24.41
C PRO A 920 19.65 26.04 -24.54
N THR A 921 19.78 25.26 -23.46
CA THR A 921 20.44 23.95 -23.47
C THR A 921 19.48 22.79 -23.71
N ILE A 922 18.16 23.04 -23.71
CA ILE A 922 17.11 22.01 -23.76
C ILE A 922 16.12 22.30 -24.90
N VAL A 923 15.81 21.26 -25.68
CA VAL A 923 14.67 21.22 -26.61
C VAL A 923 13.60 20.28 -26.08
N LYS A 924 12.34 20.62 -26.33
CA LYS A 924 11.18 19.82 -25.94
C LYS A 924 10.61 19.10 -27.16
N ALA A 925 10.61 17.78 -27.12
CA ALA A 925 9.88 16.95 -28.08
C ALA A 925 8.45 16.72 -27.58
N GLN A 926 7.46 16.87 -28.46
CA GLN A 926 6.05 16.60 -28.13
C GLN A 926 5.25 16.00 -29.28
N ILE A 927 4.29 15.14 -28.94
CA ILE A 927 3.34 14.51 -29.87
C ILE A 927 1.97 14.37 -29.20
N ASP A 928 0.90 14.59 -29.97
CA ASP A 928 -0.47 14.31 -29.58
C ASP A 928 -0.83 12.89 -30.06
N ILE A 929 -1.54 12.10 -29.24
CA ILE A 929 -1.76 10.66 -29.43
C ILE A 929 -3.11 10.33 -30.06
#